data_AF-A0A9K3D2E9-F1
#
_entry.id   AF-A0A9K3D2E9-F1
#
_cell.length_a   1.000
_cell.length_b   1.000
_cell.length_c   1.000
_cell.angle_alpha   90.00
_cell.angle_beta   90.00
_cell.angle_gamma   90.00
#
_symmetry.space_group_name_H-M   'P 1'
#
loop_
_entity.id
_entity.type
_entity.pdbx_description
1 polymer ?
#
loop_
_entity_poly.entity_id
_entity_poly.type
_entity_poly.pdbx_seq_one_letter_code
_entity_poly.pdbx_strand_id
1 'polypeptide(L)'
;VKKIVPRVLQVILDLHLKVQSTFLPTAIKFHYQFNLRDLSSVTAGLLRAKPKEISSGLLFIRLMVHEANRVYRDRLISETDMTIYDKLAKEHVTKHLGEVGDVGEMLKTPILFSNFALGIGDGRYAPIPSYAKLQPLLKEGLENHNDVNAVMNLVLFEDAMEHVCRISRIISEGNALLVGVGGSGKQSLARLGAFIAGYEVFQITISGSYNVENFKADWMELYTKAGIKEIKTILLFTDQQIVNEGFLVVLNDYLSSGDITGLFPPDEVENIINGVRNEVKQAGIMDTKENCWNFFIGKVRNNLRVVMGFSPVGDALRVRARKFPALVTCTTIDWFHAWPHEALVSVAKRFLSDLDLGGEETLESVARYMADAHRTVNEVSQRYAVVERRHNYTTPKSFLELISLYKKLLKDKRATIGGQIERLEQGNVKLETTESDVALLQEELKKQQRIVEERKKAADELLVEVGRDQAIVEERRAVANVEAQKCAVIEKDVMAQNAEAQEALNEAEPIVQAALDALNTLNKSNLVELKSFAKPAPEIIDVMSAVIILISPPGVVPKDVGWKVAKSVMGAVAQFLTRLQEYDKENIDPANLKAAKKYTTTENFNGAFLKSKSSAAAGICEWARNVVIYNEIYQK
;
A
#
# COMPACT_ATOMS: atom_id res chain seq x y z
N VAL A 1 28.59 -21.40 -67.76
CA VAL A 1 29.15 -20.10 -67.30
C VAL A 1 30.08 -19.46 -68.32
N LYS A 2 31.21 -20.06 -68.72
CA LYS A 2 32.21 -19.44 -69.65
C LYS A 2 31.63 -18.74 -70.89
N LYS A 3 30.65 -19.36 -71.57
CA LYS A 3 29.99 -18.79 -72.77
C LYS A 3 29.16 -17.52 -72.50
N ILE A 4 28.71 -17.32 -71.26
CA ILE A 4 27.80 -16.23 -70.86
C ILE A 4 28.59 -15.02 -70.32
N VAL A 5 29.84 -15.22 -69.88
CA VAL A 5 30.69 -14.19 -69.26
C VAL A 5 30.82 -12.92 -70.11
N PRO A 6 31.10 -12.97 -71.44
CA PRO A 6 31.21 -11.75 -72.24
C PRO A 6 29.92 -10.93 -72.26
N ARG A 7 28.75 -11.60 -72.33
CA ARG A 7 27.44 -10.94 -72.28
C ARG A 7 27.17 -10.31 -70.91
N VAL A 8 27.56 -10.99 -69.82
CA VAL A 8 27.44 -10.47 -68.45
C VAL A 8 28.31 -9.22 -68.26
N LEU A 9 29.55 -9.23 -68.75
CA LEU A 9 30.42 -8.05 -68.69
C LEU A 9 29.84 -6.89 -69.49
N GLN A 10 29.23 -7.15 -70.65
CA GLN A 10 28.55 -6.12 -71.42
C GLN A 10 27.35 -5.52 -70.66
N VAL A 11 26.56 -6.34 -69.96
CA VAL A 11 25.47 -5.84 -69.10
C VAL A 11 26.03 -4.92 -68.02
N ILE A 12 27.08 -5.34 -67.31
CA ILE A 12 27.68 -4.55 -66.22
C ILE A 12 28.20 -3.20 -66.75
N LEU A 13 28.85 -3.19 -67.91
CA LEU A 13 29.39 -1.97 -68.52
C LEU A 13 28.27 -1.03 -68.99
N ASP A 14 27.30 -1.53 -69.76
CA ASP A 14 26.18 -0.72 -70.25
C ASP A 14 25.34 -0.17 -69.09
N LEU A 15 25.05 -1.01 -68.09
CA LEU A 15 24.31 -0.60 -66.90
C LEU A 15 25.06 0.48 -66.12
N HIS A 16 26.38 0.35 -65.96
CA HIS A 16 27.21 1.36 -65.28
C HIS A 16 27.13 2.72 -66.00
N LEU A 17 27.33 2.75 -67.32
CA LEU A 17 27.24 3.97 -68.12
C LEU A 17 25.84 4.60 -68.04
N LYS A 18 24.80 3.77 -68.02
CA LYS A 18 23.42 4.25 -67.93
C LYS A 18 23.09 4.79 -66.54
N VAL A 19 23.54 4.12 -65.48
CA VAL A 19 23.41 4.60 -64.09
C VAL A 19 24.13 5.94 -63.93
N GLN A 20 25.37 6.07 -64.43
CA GLN A 20 26.17 7.29 -64.34
C GLN A 20 25.50 8.49 -65.04
N SER A 21 24.89 8.27 -66.21
CA SER A 21 24.20 9.33 -66.96
C SER A 21 22.81 9.67 -66.44
N THR A 22 22.14 8.73 -65.77
CA THR A 22 20.76 8.90 -65.27
C THR A 22 20.71 9.49 -63.86
N PHE A 23 21.59 9.01 -62.97
CA PHE A 23 21.58 9.37 -61.56
C PHE A 23 22.70 10.37 -61.24
N LEU A 24 22.40 11.65 -61.43
CA LEU A 24 23.35 12.74 -61.22
C LEU A 24 23.30 13.29 -59.78
N PRO A 25 24.44 13.79 -59.26
CA PRO A 25 24.49 14.35 -57.92
C PRO A 25 23.72 15.67 -57.85
N THR A 26 22.95 15.86 -56.77
CA THR A 26 22.23 17.10 -56.47
C THR A 26 22.53 17.57 -55.05
N ALA A 27 21.97 18.72 -54.63
CA ALA A 27 22.12 19.20 -53.25
C ALA A 27 21.57 18.23 -52.20
N ILE A 28 20.62 17.37 -52.56
CA ILE A 28 20.04 16.34 -51.68
C ILE A 28 20.72 15.00 -51.93
N LYS A 29 20.92 14.64 -53.21
CA LYS A 29 21.51 13.38 -53.66
C LYS A 29 23.02 13.53 -53.91
N PHE A 30 23.74 14.12 -52.96
CA PHE A 30 25.16 14.51 -53.15
C PHE A 30 26.09 13.30 -53.33
N HIS A 31 25.70 12.15 -52.80
CA HIS A 31 26.42 10.87 -52.85
C HIS A 31 26.11 10.04 -54.10
N TYR A 32 25.27 10.52 -55.03
CA TYR A 32 25.03 9.89 -56.34
C TYR A 32 26.23 10.15 -57.26
N GLN A 33 27.37 9.60 -56.86
CA GLN A 33 28.62 9.67 -57.60
C GLN A 33 28.98 8.24 -57.97
N PHE A 34 28.89 7.94 -59.27
CA PHE A 34 29.23 6.64 -59.82
C PHE A 34 30.50 6.76 -60.65
N ASN A 35 31.52 5.98 -60.31
CA ASN A 35 32.84 6.01 -60.95
C ASN A 35 33.38 4.58 -61.15
N LEU A 36 34.59 4.46 -61.70
CA LEU A 36 35.21 3.16 -62.02
C LEU A 36 35.42 2.24 -60.79
N ARG A 37 35.46 2.79 -59.57
CA ARG A 37 35.48 2.01 -58.33
C ARG A 37 34.20 1.22 -58.15
N ASP A 38 33.05 1.78 -58.54
CA ASP A 38 31.76 1.10 -58.46
C ASP A 38 31.70 -0.06 -59.46
N LEU A 39 32.17 0.17 -60.68
CA LEU A 39 32.30 -0.88 -61.69
C LEU A 39 33.20 -2.02 -61.18
N SER A 40 34.34 -1.67 -60.59
CA SER A 40 35.27 -2.62 -59.97
C SER A 40 34.67 -3.33 -58.75
N SER A 41 33.77 -2.68 -58.02
CA SER A 41 33.09 -3.26 -56.86
C SER A 41 32.07 -4.32 -57.26
N VAL A 42 31.38 -4.13 -58.39
CA VAL A 42 30.48 -5.15 -58.96
C VAL A 42 31.30 -6.38 -59.36
N THR A 43 32.41 -6.19 -60.07
CA THR A 43 33.25 -7.31 -60.51
C THR A 43 33.96 -7.99 -59.35
N ALA A 44 34.45 -7.25 -58.35
CA ALA A 44 34.99 -7.82 -57.11
C ALA A 44 33.95 -8.65 -56.36
N GLY A 45 32.70 -8.17 -56.29
CA GLY A 45 31.58 -8.91 -55.72
C GLY A 45 31.34 -10.26 -56.39
N LEU A 46 31.44 -10.32 -57.73
CA LEU A 46 31.33 -11.58 -58.49
C LEU A 46 32.42 -12.58 -58.14
N LEU A 47 33.62 -12.11 -57.78
CA LEU A 47 34.76 -12.95 -57.44
C LEU A 47 34.68 -13.55 -56.02
N ARG A 48 33.72 -13.10 -55.20
CA ARG A 48 33.50 -13.63 -53.84
C ARG A 48 32.93 -15.05 -53.84
N ALA A 49 32.09 -15.37 -54.81
CA ALA A 49 31.52 -16.71 -54.94
C ALA A 49 32.55 -17.63 -55.62
N LYS A 50 32.86 -18.77 -55.02
CA LYS A 50 33.74 -19.75 -55.68
C LYS A 50 32.93 -20.55 -56.72
N PRO A 51 33.61 -21.26 -57.64
CA PRO A 51 32.91 -22.03 -58.67
C PRO A 51 32.01 -23.16 -58.14
N LYS A 52 32.18 -23.60 -56.89
CA LYS A 52 31.39 -24.69 -56.29
C LYS A 52 29.99 -24.24 -55.90
N GLU A 53 29.85 -22.98 -55.52
CA GLU A 53 28.62 -22.36 -55.04
C GLU A 53 27.73 -21.88 -56.20
N ILE A 54 28.34 -21.65 -57.37
CA ILE A 54 27.65 -21.23 -58.60
C ILE A 54 27.51 -22.42 -59.56
N SER A 55 26.46 -23.21 -59.34
CA SER A 55 26.22 -24.46 -60.09
C SER A 55 25.65 -24.26 -61.49
N SER A 56 25.07 -23.09 -61.80
CA SER A 56 24.40 -22.85 -63.09
C SER A 56 24.65 -21.46 -63.67
N GLY A 57 24.45 -21.31 -64.98
CA GLY A 57 24.51 -20.02 -65.66
C GLY A 57 23.46 -19.03 -65.15
N LEU A 58 22.27 -19.52 -64.81
CA LEU A 58 21.21 -18.72 -64.18
C LEU A 58 21.66 -18.15 -62.83
N LEU A 59 22.30 -18.99 -62.00
CA LEU A 59 22.80 -18.59 -60.69
C LEU A 59 23.91 -17.53 -60.80
N PHE A 60 24.77 -17.66 -61.81
CA PHE A 60 25.78 -16.65 -62.12
C PHE A 60 25.18 -15.30 -62.54
N ILE A 61 24.11 -15.32 -63.35
CA ILE A 61 23.39 -14.09 -63.74
C ILE A 61 22.72 -13.45 -62.50
N ARG A 62 22.07 -14.27 -61.66
CA ARG A 62 21.46 -13.80 -60.40
C ARG A 62 22.49 -13.18 -59.45
N LEU A 63 23.70 -13.76 -59.36
CA LEU A 63 24.81 -13.19 -58.61
C LEU A 63 25.22 -11.82 -59.18
N MET A 64 25.30 -11.68 -60.50
CA MET A 64 25.58 -10.37 -61.12
C MET A 64 24.52 -9.33 -60.79
N VAL A 65 23.24 -9.69 -60.90
CA VAL A 65 22.14 -8.77 -60.56
C VAL A 65 22.19 -8.41 -59.08
N HIS A 66 22.48 -9.37 -58.20
CA HIS A 66 22.68 -9.10 -56.78
C HIS A 66 23.78 -8.06 -56.55
N GLU A 67 24.99 -8.29 -57.07
CA GLU A 67 26.12 -7.38 -56.88
C GLU A 67 25.87 -6.00 -57.49
N ALA A 68 25.22 -5.92 -58.66
CA ALA A 68 24.80 -4.65 -59.25
C ALA A 68 23.82 -3.90 -58.32
N ASN A 69 22.87 -4.59 -57.71
CA ASN A 69 21.93 -3.99 -56.76
C ASN A 69 22.64 -3.47 -55.51
N ARG A 70 23.60 -4.24 -54.95
CA ARG A 70 24.37 -3.82 -53.77
C ARG A 70 25.24 -2.59 -54.01
N VAL A 71 25.70 -2.37 -55.25
CA VAL A 71 26.55 -1.22 -55.60
C VAL A 71 25.71 0.00 -56.02
N TYR A 72 24.70 -0.22 -56.86
CA TYR A 72 23.92 0.86 -57.48
C TYR A 72 22.59 1.11 -56.77
N ARG A 73 21.74 0.09 -56.66
CA ARG A 73 20.36 0.22 -56.17
C ARG A 73 20.30 0.67 -54.71
N ASP A 74 21.11 0.05 -53.85
CA ASP A 74 21.12 0.33 -52.40
C ASP A 74 21.57 1.75 -52.06
N ARG A 75 22.25 2.44 -52.99
CA ARG A 75 22.70 3.83 -52.84
C ARG A 75 21.57 4.85 -53.06
N LEU A 76 20.47 4.43 -53.67
CA LEU A 76 19.36 5.31 -54.07
C LEU A 76 18.45 5.64 -52.87
N ILE A 77 18.04 6.90 -52.78
CA ILE A 77 17.22 7.41 -51.66
C ILE A 77 15.73 7.20 -51.93
N SER A 78 15.23 7.50 -53.13
CA SER A 78 13.79 7.50 -53.41
C SER A 78 13.32 6.22 -54.10
N GLU A 79 12.10 5.78 -53.79
CA GLU A 79 11.45 4.66 -54.46
C GLU A 79 11.30 4.89 -55.98
N THR A 80 11.13 6.16 -56.38
CA THR A 80 11.11 6.56 -57.78
C THR A 80 12.43 6.25 -58.49
N ASP A 81 13.56 6.58 -57.87
CA ASP A 81 14.88 6.32 -58.42
C ASP A 81 15.14 4.81 -58.48
N MET A 82 14.77 4.08 -57.43
CA MET A 82 14.86 2.61 -57.40
C MET A 82 14.04 1.96 -58.51
N THR A 83 12.81 2.44 -58.73
CA THR A 83 11.94 1.94 -59.80
C THR A 83 12.54 2.21 -61.19
N ILE A 84 13.17 3.38 -61.38
CA ILE A 84 13.89 3.69 -62.63
C ILE A 84 15.07 2.73 -62.81
N TYR A 85 15.87 2.52 -61.76
CA TYR A 85 16.98 1.57 -61.80
C TYR A 85 16.50 0.15 -62.10
N ASP A 86 15.43 -0.33 -61.46
CA ASP A 86 14.89 -1.67 -61.65
C ASP A 86 14.43 -1.88 -63.10
N LYS A 87 13.87 -0.84 -63.73
CA LYS A 87 13.53 -0.83 -65.17
C LYS A 87 14.78 -0.91 -66.04
N LEU A 88 15.81 -0.10 -65.76
CA LEU A 88 17.09 -0.12 -66.50
C LEU A 88 17.79 -1.47 -66.39
N ALA A 89 17.88 -2.03 -65.19
CA ALA A 89 18.46 -3.35 -64.95
C ALA A 89 17.70 -4.42 -65.75
N LYS A 90 16.37 -4.41 -65.72
CA LYS A 90 15.54 -5.32 -66.51
C LYS A 90 15.75 -5.17 -68.01
N GLU A 91 15.82 -3.93 -68.52
CA GLU A 91 16.06 -3.65 -69.94
C GLU A 91 17.40 -4.21 -70.42
N HIS A 92 18.50 -3.92 -69.70
CA HIS A 92 19.84 -4.37 -70.09
C HIS A 92 20.03 -5.88 -69.91
N VAL A 93 19.44 -6.50 -68.87
CA VAL A 93 19.41 -7.96 -68.73
C VAL A 93 18.63 -8.59 -69.88
N THR A 94 17.46 -8.06 -70.25
CA THR A 94 16.67 -8.58 -71.36
C THR A 94 17.42 -8.47 -72.68
N LYS A 95 18.03 -7.31 -72.95
CA LYS A 95 18.77 -7.04 -74.19
C LYS A 95 19.92 -8.00 -74.44
N HIS A 96 20.72 -8.29 -73.41
CA HIS A 96 21.96 -9.06 -73.57
C HIS A 96 21.85 -10.52 -73.14
N LEU A 97 20.93 -10.84 -72.23
CA LEU A 97 20.78 -12.17 -71.64
C LEU A 97 19.42 -12.83 -71.92
N GLY A 98 18.49 -12.16 -72.60
CA GLY A 98 17.17 -12.73 -72.92
C GLY A 98 17.21 -13.98 -73.80
N GLU A 99 18.22 -14.11 -74.67
CA GLU A 99 18.46 -15.34 -75.45
C GLU A 99 19.09 -16.48 -74.63
N VAL A 100 19.65 -16.17 -73.46
CA VAL A 100 20.39 -17.12 -72.62
C VAL A 100 19.44 -17.92 -71.72
N GLY A 101 18.27 -17.37 -71.40
CA GLY A 101 17.26 -18.02 -70.59
C GLY A 101 16.12 -17.07 -70.22
N ASP A 102 15.22 -17.54 -69.36
CA ASP A 102 14.07 -16.74 -68.93
C ASP A 102 14.49 -15.59 -68.00
N VAL A 103 14.27 -14.36 -68.48
CA VAL A 103 14.51 -13.12 -67.73
C VAL A 103 13.67 -13.07 -66.46
N GLY A 104 12.48 -13.66 -66.46
CA GLY A 104 11.61 -13.75 -65.29
C GLY A 104 12.31 -14.48 -64.13
N GLU A 105 12.87 -15.66 -64.39
CA GLU A 105 13.64 -16.42 -63.41
C GLU A 105 14.99 -15.77 -63.06
N MET A 106 15.61 -15.01 -63.98
CA MET A 106 16.83 -14.24 -63.67
C MET A 106 16.57 -13.10 -62.68
N LEU A 107 15.41 -12.46 -62.74
CA LEU A 107 15.06 -11.29 -61.93
C LEU A 107 14.06 -11.59 -60.79
N LYS A 108 13.68 -12.86 -60.62
CA LYS A 108 12.76 -13.29 -59.57
C LYS A 108 13.29 -12.96 -58.18
N THR A 109 12.52 -12.20 -57.42
CA THR A 109 12.79 -11.86 -56.02
C THR A 109 12.44 -13.04 -55.09
N PRO A 110 13.16 -13.23 -53.98
CA PRO A 110 14.33 -12.47 -53.51
C PRO A 110 15.63 -12.84 -54.25
N ILE A 111 16.52 -11.87 -54.46
CA ILE A 111 17.87 -12.08 -55.03
C ILE A 111 18.91 -11.77 -53.95
N LEU A 112 19.20 -12.78 -53.12
CA LEU A 112 20.05 -12.63 -51.93
C LEU A 112 21.22 -13.61 -51.97
N PHE A 113 22.39 -13.11 -51.61
CA PHE A 113 23.61 -13.88 -51.39
C PHE A 113 24.19 -13.44 -50.05
N SER A 114 24.70 -14.39 -49.27
CA SER A 114 25.41 -14.06 -48.03
C SER A 114 26.53 -15.06 -47.76
N ASN A 115 27.45 -14.66 -46.89
CA ASN A 115 28.57 -15.46 -46.37
C ASN A 115 28.14 -16.47 -45.29
N PHE A 116 26.87 -16.48 -44.90
CA PHE A 116 26.31 -17.39 -43.89
C PHE A 116 25.10 -18.18 -44.43
N ALA A 117 24.88 -18.14 -45.75
CA ALA A 117 23.74 -18.80 -46.39
C ALA A 117 23.71 -20.32 -46.17
N LEU A 118 24.87 -20.93 -45.91
CA LEU A 118 25.03 -22.36 -45.61
C LEU A 118 25.15 -22.67 -44.11
N GLY A 119 25.06 -21.65 -43.25
CA GLY A 119 25.26 -21.74 -41.80
C GLY A 119 26.11 -20.58 -41.26
N ILE A 120 25.86 -20.20 -40.00
CA ILE A 120 26.66 -19.17 -39.33
C ILE A 120 28.08 -19.71 -39.10
N GLY A 121 29.09 -18.91 -39.46
CA GLY A 121 30.50 -19.30 -39.39
C GLY A 121 31.06 -20.06 -40.61
N ASP A 122 30.23 -20.45 -41.58
CA ASP A 122 30.68 -21.15 -42.79
C ASP A 122 31.58 -20.27 -43.69
N GLY A 123 31.24 -18.99 -43.80
CA GLY A 123 32.03 -17.99 -44.52
C GLY A 123 31.94 -18.06 -46.05
N ARG A 124 31.32 -19.09 -46.65
CA ARG A 124 31.19 -19.18 -48.12
C ARG A 124 30.07 -18.28 -48.62
N TYR A 125 30.36 -17.52 -49.66
CA TYR A 125 29.40 -16.65 -50.31
C TYR A 125 28.48 -17.44 -51.23
N ALA A 126 27.23 -17.65 -50.80
CA ALA A 126 26.28 -18.56 -51.44
C ALA A 126 24.86 -17.95 -51.54
N PRO A 127 24.02 -18.44 -52.46
CA PRO A 127 22.66 -17.93 -52.66
C PRO A 127 21.71 -18.31 -51.51
N ILE A 128 20.83 -17.37 -51.16
CA ILE A 128 19.68 -17.61 -50.29
C ILE A 128 18.43 -17.70 -51.16
N PRO A 129 17.74 -18.85 -51.21
CA PRO A 129 16.64 -19.05 -52.16
C PRO A 129 15.33 -18.37 -51.73
N SER A 130 15.09 -18.15 -50.44
CA SER A 130 13.87 -17.51 -49.94
C SER A 130 14.05 -16.94 -48.53
N TYR A 131 13.20 -15.97 -48.18
CA TYR A 131 13.13 -15.43 -46.82
C TYR A 131 12.79 -16.50 -45.76
N ALA A 132 12.01 -17.52 -46.13
CA ALA A 132 11.67 -18.64 -45.25
C ALA A 132 12.89 -19.46 -44.82
N LYS A 133 13.96 -19.51 -45.63
CA LYS A 133 15.25 -20.12 -45.24
C LYS A 133 16.16 -19.14 -44.49
N LEU A 134 16.06 -17.85 -44.79
CA LEU A 134 16.87 -16.81 -44.15
C LEU A 134 16.45 -16.56 -42.70
N GLN A 135 15.14 -16.51 -42.45
CA GLN A 135 14.60 -16.11 -41.16
C GLN A 135 15.03 -17.03 -40.01
N PRO A 136 15.03 -18.38 -40.14
CA PRO A 136 15.54 -19.26 -39.09
C PRO A 136 17.03 -19.05 -38.80
N LEU A 137 17.86 -18.89 -39.84
CA LEU A 137 19.30 -18.63 -39.68
C LEU A 137 19.57 -17.33 -38.92
N LEU A 138 18.83 -16.27 -39.24
CA LEU A 138 18.99 -14.99 -38.55
C LEU A 138 18.42 -15.01 -37.12
N LYS A 139 17.36 -15.81 -36.86
CA LYS A 139 16.85 -16.03 -35.51
C LYS A 139 17.86 -16.77 -34.65
N GLU A 140 18.45 -17.85 -35.16
CA GLU A 140 19.54 -18.58 -34.50
C GLU A 140 20.72 -17.63 -34.21
N GLY A 141 21.11 -16.80 -35.18
CA GLY A 141 22.18 -15.81 -34.97
C GLY A 141 21.83 -14.75 -33.91
N LEU A 142 20.56 -14.35 -33.80
CA LEU A 142 20.09 -13.42 -32.78
C LEU A 142 20.06 -14.05 -31.39
N GLU A 143 19.62 -15.31 -31.28
CA GLU A 143 19.63 -16.09 -30.04
C GLU A 143 21.06 -16.26 -29.54
N ASN A 144 21.97 -16.74 -30.39
CA ASN A 144 23.40 -16.90 -30.08
C ASN A 144 24.04 -15.57 -29.66
N HIS A 145 23.65 -14.45 -30.30
CA HIS A 145 24.12 -13.13 -29.88
C HIS A 145 23.62 -12.79 -28.47
N ASN A 146 22.35 -13.03 -28.17
CA ASN A 146 21.71 -12.68 -26.90
C ASN A 146 22.21 -13.54 -25.72
N ASP A 147 22.77 -14.72 -25.99
CA ASP A 147 23.40 -15.55 -24.96
C ASP A 147 24.74 -14.99 -24.45
N VAL A 148 25.49 -14.31 -25.34
CA VAL A 148 26.85 -13.81 -25.06
C VAL A 148 26.87 -12.30 -24.79
N ASN A 149 25.94 -11.55 -25.39
CA ASN A 149 25.90 -10.10 -25.37
C ASN A 149 24.57 -9.58 -24.79
N ALA A 150 24.48 -8.26 -24.62
CA ALA A 150 23.23 -7.62 -24.20
C ALA A 150 22.05 -7.95 -25.12
N VAL A 151 20.93 -8.35 -24.52
CA VAL A 151 19.73 -8.83 -25.23
C VAL A 151 19.19 -7.78 -26.19
N MET A 152 19.06 -8.15 -27.47
CA MET A 152 18.42 -7.36 -28.52
C MET A 152 17.10 -8.01 -28.94
N ASN A 153 15.99 -7.32 -28.72
CA ASN A 153 14.66 -7.76 -29.14
C ASN A 153 14.34 -7.26 -30.56
N LEU A 154 14.95 -7.88 -31.56
CA LEU A 154 14.78 -7.50 -32.97
C LEU A 154 13.63 -8.25 -33.63
N VAL A 155 12.87 -7.53 -34.45
CA VAL A 155 11.85 -8.09 -35.33
C VAL A 155 12.44 -8.19 -36.73
N LEU A 156 12.62 -9.43 -37.21
CA LEU A 156 13.24 -9.73 -38.50
C LEU A 156 12.17 -9.85 -39.61
N PHE A 157 11.72 -8.70 -40.10
CA PHE A 157 10.93 -8.58 -41.34
C PHE A 157 11.84 -8.49 -42.58
N GLU A 158 11.29 -8.54 -43.79
CA GLU A 158 12.06 -8.69 -45.04
C GLU A 158 13.22 -7.69 -45.18
N ASP A 159 12.96 -6.38 -45.09
CA ASP A 159 14.01 -5.37 -45.22
C ASP A 159 15.07 -5.48 -44.12
N ALA A 160 14.66 -5.78 -42.87
CA ALA A 160 15.61 -5.97 -41.78
C ALA A 160 16.55 -7.15 -42.04
N MET A 161 16.03 -8.25 -42.60
CA MET A 161 16.83 -9.41 -43.00
C MET A 161 17.77 -9.06 -44.17
N GLU A 162 17.30 -8.29 -45.15
CA GLU A 162 18.15 -7.80 -46.23
C GLU A 162 19.29 -6.92 -45.71
N HIS A 163 19.00 -5.99 -44.79
CA HIS A 163 20.01 -5.12 -44.18
C HIS A 163 21.09 -5.92 -43.43
N VAL A 164 20.73 -6.99 -42.72
CA VAL A 164 21.73 -7.86 -42.07
C VAL A 164 22.62 -8.53 -43.12
N CYS A 165 22.03 -9.04 -44.21
CA CYS A 165 22.80 -9.61 -45.33
C CYS A 165 23.74 -8.56 -45.95
N ARG A 166 23.26 -7.34 -46.20
CA ARG A 166 24.05 -6.22 -46.74
C ARG A 166 25.20 -5.87 -45.82
N ILE A 167 24.93 -5.69 -44.54
CA ILE A 167 25.96 -5.33 -43.55
C ILE A 167 27.03 -6.43 -43.49
N SER A 168 26.65 -7.70 -43.35
CA SER A 168 27.60 -8.82 -43.32
C SER A 168 28.45 -8.88 -44.60
N ARG A 169 27.82 -8.63 -45.76
CA ARG A 169 28.49 -8.54 -47.06
C ARG A 169 29.48 -7.37 -47.12
N ILE A 170 29.13 -6.21 -46.56
CA ILE A 170 30.00 -5.01 -46.57
C ILE A 170 31.20 -5.21 -45.64
N ILE A 171 30.98 -5.58 -44.38
CA ILE A 171 32.06 -5.72 -43.38
C ILE A 171 33.08 -6.80 -43.74
N SER A 172 32.72 -7.77 -44.57
CA SER A 172 33.67 -8.80 -45.03
C SER A 172 34.87 -8.20 -45.78
N GLU A 173 34.71 -7.09 -46.51
CA GLU A 173 35.80 -6.50 -47.33
C GLU A 173 35.87 -4.97 -47.29
N GLY A 174 35.00 -4.28 -46.54
CA GLY A 174 34.93 -2.83 -46.58
C GLY A 174 34.19 -2.20 -45.41
N ASN A 175 34.11 -0.87 -45.44
CA ASN A 175 33.47 -0.06 -44.42
C ASN A 175 32.03 0.27 -44.83
N ALA A 176 31.13 0.42 -43.85
CA ALA A 176 29.71 0.67 -44.08
C ALA A 176 29.32 2.07 -43.60
N LEU A 177 28.51 2.77 -44.39
CA LEU A 177 27.78 3.97 -43.98
C LEU A 177 26.29 3.66 -44.03
N LEU A 178 25.71 3.39 -42.87
CA LEU A 178 24.28 3.13 -42.68
C LEU A 178 23.56 4.47 -42.50
N VAL A 179 22.70 4.82 -43.45
CA VAL A 179 21.98 6.10 -43.42
C VAL A 179 20.50 5.86 -43.21
N GLY A 180 19.92 6.46 -42.18
CA GLY A 180 18.47 6.35 -41.94
C GLY A 180 18.02 7.12 -40.72
N VAL A 181 16.70 7.27 -40.56
CA VAL A 181 16.11 7.98 -39.41
C VAL A 181 16.37 7.25 -38.08
N GLY A 182 16.20 7.96 -36.96
CA GLY A 182 16.33 7.37 -35.62
C GLY A 182 15.41 6.16 -35.44
N GLY A 183 15.88 5.11 -34.76
CA GLY A 183 15.08 3.91 -34.51
C GLY A 183 14.91 2.94 -35.68
N SER A 184 15.46 3.23 -36.87
CA SER A 184 15.36 2.33 -38.04
C SER A 184 16.12 0.99 -37.91
N GLY A 185 16.80 0.75 -36.78
CA GLY A 185 17.53 -0.49 -36.51
C GLY A 185 19.01 -0.50 -36.88
N LYS A 186 19.58 0.61 -37.39
CA LYS A 186 20.99 0.69 -37.85
C LYS A 186 22.01 0.05 -36.90
N GLN A 187 22.02 0.48 -35.63
CA GLN A 187 22.98 -0.04 -34.64
C GLN A 187 22.74 -1.52 -34.34
N SER A 188 21.49 -1.91 -34.09
CA SER A 188 21.19 -3.29 -33.67
C SER A 188 21.40 -4.30 -34.80
N LEU A 189 21.06 -3.94 -36.03
CA LEU A 189 21.32 -4.77 -37.20
C LEU A 189 22.80 -4.80 -37.57
N ALA A 190 23.55 -3.72 -37.30
CA ALA A 190 25.01 -3.72 -37.40
C ALA A 190 25.67 -4.69 -36.42
N ARG A 191 25.21 -4.72 -35.15
CA ARG A 191 25.71 -5.67 -34.14
C ARG A 191 25.41 -7.11 -34.53
N LEU A 192 24.19 -7.40 -34.98
CA LEU A 192 23.82 -8.73 -35.44
C LEU A 192 24.63 -9.16 -36.67
N GLY A 193 24.77 -8.30 -37.67
CA GLY A 193 25.57 -8.58 -38.87
C GLY A 193 27.05 -8.82 -38.54
N ALA A 194 27.62 -8.04 -37.62
CA ALA A 194 28.98 -8.21 -37.14
C ALA A 194 29.17 -9.55 -36.42
N PHE A 195 28.25 -9.89 -35.52
CA PHE A 195 28.29 -11.15 -34.79
C PHE A 195 28.23 -12.36 -35.72
N ILE A 196 27.31 -12.36 -36.70
CA ILE A 196 27.19 -13.43 -37.70
C ILE A 196 28.48 -13.57 -38.54
N ALA A 197 29.16 -12.45 -38.83
CA ALA A 197 30.42 -12.44 -39.56
C ALA A 197 31.66 -12.73 -38.67
N GLY A 198 31.48 -12.93 -37.36
CA GLY A 198 32.56 -13.20 -36.41
C GLY A 198 33.43 -11.98 -36.09
N TYR A 199 32.87 -10.78 -36.13
CA TYR A 199 33.53 -9.54 -35.71
C TYR A 199 33.08 -9.14 -34.31
N GLU A 200 34.02 -8.75 -33.47
CA GLU A 200 33.74 -8.07 -32.20
C GLU A 200 33.27 -6.64 -32.45
N VAL A 201 32.29 -6.16 -31.68
CA VAL A 201 31.80 -4.79 -31.81
C VAL A 201 32.44 -3.92 -30.76
N PHE A 202 33.21 -2.92 -31.20
CA PHE A 202 33.70 -1.84 -30.37
C PHE A 202 32.86 -0.59 -30.59
N GLN A 203 32.38 0.02 -29.51
CA GLN A 203 31.63 1.27 -29.55
C GLN A 203 32.16 2.21 -28.48
N ILE A 204 32.49 3.45 -28.87
CA ILE A 204 33.01 4.45 -27.94
C ILE A 204 31.94 4.87 -26.92
N THR A 205 32.37 5.12 -25.69
CA THR A 205 31.52 5.62 -24.61
C THR A 205 31.92 7.05 -24.28
N ILE A 206 31.01 7.99 -24.55
CA ILE A 206 31.28 9.41 -24.37
C ILE A 206 30.99 9.81 -22.93
N SER A 207 31.98 10.41 -22.30
CA SER A 207 31.84 11.15 -21.04
C SER A 207 31.89 12.66 -21.31
N GLY A 208 31.51 13.48 -20.33
CA GLY A 208 31.55 14.95 -20.45
C GLY A 208 32.94 15.53 -20.74
N SER A 209 34.01 14.76 -20.50
CA SER A 209 35.41 15.14 -20.76
C SER A 209 36.01 14.45 -21.99
N TYR A 210 35.23 13.67 -22.74
CA TYR A 210 35.74 12.88 -23.87
C TYR A 210 36.17 13.81 -25.02
N ASN A 211 37.45 13.74 -25.39
CA ASN A 211 38.06 14.62 -26.38
C ASN A 211 38.78 13.84 -27.49
N VAL A 212 39.49 14.55 -28.38
CA VAL A 212 40.18 13.96 -29.54
C VAL A 212 41.31 13.02 -29.13
N GLU A 213 42.01 13.30 -28.03
CA GLU A 213 43.08 12.44 -27.54
C GLU A 213 42.53 11.14 -26.95
N ASN A 214 41.37 11.17 -26.29
CA ASN A 214 40.67 9.94 -25.88
C ASN A 214 40.23 9.12 -27.10
N PHE A 215 39.73 9.77 -28.15
CA PHE A 215 39.36 9.09 -29.38
C PHE A 215 40.58 8.43 -30.06
N LYS A 216 41.72 9.12 -30.12
CA LYS A 216 42.98 8.52 -30.60
C LYS A 216 43.43 7.34 -29.75
N ALA A 217 43.26 7.40 -28.42
CA ALA A 217 43.56 6.26 -27.55
C ALA A 217 42.70 5.03 -27.87
N ASP A 218 41.39 5.21 -28.10
CA ASP A 218 40.51 4.13 -28.55
C ASP A 218 40.98 3.55 -29.90
N TRP A 219 41.45 4.40 -30.82
CA TRP A 219 42.03 3.95 -32.09
C TRP A 219 43.33 3.19 -31.92
N MET A 220 44.23 3.58 -31.01
CA MET A 220 45.44 2.82 -30.69
C MET A 220 45.08 1.41 -30.19
N GLU A 221 44.06 1.28 -29.35
CA GLU A 221 43.56 -0.01 -28.89
C GLU A 221 43.02 -0.85 -30.07
N LEU A 222 42.23 -0.25 -30.96
CA LEU A 222 41.67 -0.90 -32.14
C LEU A 222 42.77 -1.39 -33.10
N TYR A 223 43.79 -0.57 -33.37
CA TYR A 223 44.93 -0.93 -34.20
C TYR A 223 45.73 -2.08 -33.58
N THR A 224 45.91 -2.07 -32.26
CA THR A 224 46.58 -3.15 -31.53
C THR A 224 45.79 -4.46 -31.62
N LYS A 225 44.46 -4.41 -31.41
CA LYS A 225 43.58 -5.57 -31.53
C LYS A 225 43.57 -6.15 -32.95
N ALA A 226 43.41 -5.29 -33.97
CA ALA A 226 43.29 -5.73 -35.34
C ALA A 226 44.62 -6.11 -36.00
N GLY A 227 45.69 -5.36 -35.72
CA GLY A 227 46.98 -5.51 -36.37
C GLY A 227 47.95 -6.47 -35.67
N ILE A 228 47.98 -6.48 -34.33
CA ILE A 228 48.89 -7.33 -33.55
C ILE A 228 48.19 -8.63 -33.12
N LYS A 229 47.00 -8.53 -32.52
CA LYS A 229 46.26 -9.71 -32.03
C LYS A 229 45.43 -10.40 -33.11
N GLU A 230 45.29 -9.79 -34.28
CA GLU A 230 44.47 -10.27 -35.41
C GLU A 230 43.00 -10.54 -35.06
N ILE A 231 42.47 -9.81 -34.07
CA ILE A 231 41.06 -9.90 -33.70
C ILE A 231 40.26 -9.08 -34.73
N LYS A 232 39.28 -9.72 -35.36
CA LYS A 232 38.34 -9.05 -36.25
C LYS A 232 37.43 -8.15 -35.43
N THR A 233 37.48 -6.85 -35.67
CA THR A 233 36.74 -5.85 -34.89
C THR A 233 36.03 -4.89 -35.82
N ILE A 234 34.80 -4.53 -35.48
CA ILE A 234 34.13 -3.36 -36.06
C ILE A 234 34.10 -2.20 -35.08
N LEU A 235 34.40 -1.00 -35.55
CA LEU A 235 34.08 0.24 -34.86
C LEU A 235 32.67 0.65 -35.26
N LEU A 236 31.71 0.55 -34.33
CA LEU A 236 30.36 1.07 -34.50
C LEU A 236 30.32 2.53 -34.02
N PHE A 237 30.17 3.46 -34.96
CA PHE A 237 30.22 4.89 -34.71
C PHE A 237 28.94 5.59 -35.18
N THR A 238 28.35 6.46 -34.37
CA THR A 238 27.08 7.13 -34.70
C THR A 238 27.18 8.64 -34.68
N ASP A 239 26.24 9.30 -35.34
CA ASP A 239 26.18 10.76 -35.41
C ASP A 239 26.07 11.42 -34.03
N GLN A 240 25.33 10.81 -33.11
CA GLN A 240 25.19 11.23 -31.71
C GLN A 240 26.52 11.22 -30.95
N GLN A 241 27.50 10.44 -31.42
CA GLN A 241 28.80 10.33 -30.78
C GLN A 241 29.80 11.40 -31.27
N ILE A 242 29.45 12.21 -32.26
CA ILE A 242 30.32 13.27 -32.79
C ILE A 242 30.16 14.52 -31.94
N VAL A 243 30.87 14.57 -30.80
CA VAL A 243 30.94 15.76 -29.93
C VAL A 243 31.89 16.82 -30.51
N ASN A 244 32.94 16.38 -31.21
CA ASN A 244 33.93 17.23 -31.83
C ASN A 244 34.14 16.80 -33.29
N GLU A 245 34.12 17.75 -34.22
CA GLU A 245 34.36 17.50 -35.65
C GLU A 245 35.77 16.95 -35.94
N GLY A 246 36.72 17.14 -35.03
CA GLY A 246 38.06 16.53 -35.08
C GLY A 246 38.04 15.00 -35.12
N PHE A 247 36.98 14.34 -34.62
CA PHE A 247 36.84 12.88 -34.74
C PHE A 247 36.72 12.45 -36.20
N LEU A 248 36.11 13.28 -37.04
CA LEU A 248 35.94 12.98 -38.46
C LEU A 248 37.24 13.13 -39.25
N VAL A 249 38.22 13.89 -38.74
CA VAL A 249 39.57 13.93 -39.31
C VAL A 249 40.24 12.57 -39.16
N VAL A 250 40.24 12.03 -37.95
CA VAL A 250 40.81 10.71 -37.64
C VAL A 250 40.11 9.60 -38.44
N LEU A 251 38.78 9.64 -38.52
CA LEU A 251 38.01 8.69 -39.36
C LEU A 251 38.34 8.84 -40.84
N ASN A 252 38.50 10.06 -41.35
CA ASN A 252 38.80 10.30 -42.75
C ASN A 252 40.18 9.76 -43.13
N ASP A 253 41.19 9.91 -42.27
CA ASP A 253 42.53 9.34 -42.46
C ASP A 253 42.46 7.81 -42.52
N TYR A 254 41.79 7.18 -41.56
CA TYR A 254 41.57 5.73 -41.55
C TYR A 254 40.88 5.22 -42.82
N LEU A 255 39.77 5.86 -43.22
CA LEU A 255 39.00 5.44 -44.38
C LEU A 255 39.77 5.63 -45.70
N SER A 256 40.69 6.60 -45.76
CA SER A 256 41.49 6.88 -46.95
C SER A 256 42.69 5.94 -47.06
N SER A 257 43.64 6.04 -46.13
CA SER A 257 44.91 5.32 -46.16
C SER A 257 44.93 4.13 -45.20
N GLY A 258 44.15 4.18 -44.12
CA GLY A 258 44.27 3.25 -43.00
C GLY A 258 45.43 3.60 -42.07
N ASP A 259 46.12 4.71 -42.33
CA ASP A 259 47.22 5.23 -41.50
C ASP A 259 46.81 6.61 -40.96
N ILE A 260 46.58 6.69 -39.66
CA ILE A 260 46.15 7.92 -38.98
C ILE A 260 47.40 8.68 -38.57
N THR A 261 47.50 9.93 -39.03
CA THR A 261 48.67 10.77 -38.74
C THR A 261 48.81 11.08 -37.25
N GLY A 262 49.99 10.78 -36.69
CA GLY A 262 50.29 11.04 -35.28
C GLY A 262 49.42 10.22 -34.30
N LEU A 263 48.98 9.02 -34.69
CA LEU A 263 48.26 8.11 -33.81
C LEU A 263 49.16 7.52 -32.74
N PHE A 264 50.31 6.97 -33.13
CA PHE A 264 51.28 6.34 -32.25
C PHE A 264 52.50 7.25 -32.02
N PRO A 265 53.06 7.28 -30.80
CA PRO A 265 54.34 7.92 -30.57
C PRO A 265 55.49 7.11 -31.24
N PRO A 266 56.63 7.75 -31.57
CA PRO A 266 57.68 7.11 -32.39
C PRO A 266 58.24 5.80 -31.82
N ASP A 267 58.30 5.69 -30.49
CA ASP A 267 58.74 4.50 -29.76
C ASP A 267 57.76 3.32 -29.92
N GLU A 268 56.45 3.57 -29.86
CA GLU A 268 55.44 2.53 -30.13
C GLU A 268 55.46 2.07 -31.58
N VAL A 269 55.70 2.99 -32.53
CA VAL A 269 55.86 2.63 -33.95
C VAL A 269 57.03 1.67 -34.15
N GLU A 270 58.18 1.91 -33.51
CA GLU A 270 59.32 0.99 -33.58
C GLU A 270 59.00 -0.37 -32.95
N ASN A 271 58.28 -0.39 -31.82
CA ASN A 271 57.83 -1.63 -31.19
C ASN A 271 56.91 -2.45 -32.11
N ILE A 272 55.95 -1.80 -32.79
CA ILE A 272 55.05 -2.45 -33.74
C ILE A 272 55.84 -3.02 -34.93
N ILE A 273 56.74 -2.22 -35.51
CA ILE A 273 57.60 -2.65 -36.63
C ILE A 273 58.41 -3.89 -36.25
N ASN A 274 59.03 -3.88 -35.07
CA ASN A 274 59.79 -5.03 -34.57
C ASN A 274 58.90 -6.26 -34.35
N GLY A 275 57.65 -6.07 -33.92
CA GLY A 275 56.66 -7.14 -33.75
C GLY A 275 56.29 -7.85 -35.06
N VAL A 276 56.04 -7.09 -36.13
CA VAL A 276 55.61 -7.66 -37.42
C VAL A 276 56.76 -8.11 -38.33
N ARG A 277 58.00 -7.70 -38.04
CA ARG A 277 59.18 -7.96 -38.88
C ARG A 277 59.39 -9.44 -39.24
N ASN A 278 59.14 -10.35 -38.30
CA ASN A 278 59.25 -11.79 -38.56
C ASN A 278 58.20 -12.28 -39.55
N GLU A 279 56.97 -11.79 -39.45
CA GLU A 279 55.87 -12.12 -40.36
C GLU A 279 56.13 -11.57 -41.77
N VAL A 280 56.67 -10.34 -41.86
CA VAL A 280 57.05 -9.70 -43.14
C VAL A 280 58.09 -10.55 -43.88
N LYS A 281 59.10 -11.08 -43.17
CA LYS A 281 60.08 -12.01 -43.74
C LYS A 281 59.45 -13.32 -44.19
N GLN A 282 58.54 -13.88 -43.39
CA GLN A 282 57.81 -15.11 -43.74
C GLN A 282 56.91 -14.91 -44.97
N ALA A 283 56.35 -13.71 -45.15
CA ALA A 283 55.59 -13.32 -46.34
C ALA A 283 56.47 -13.09 -47.59
N GLY A 284 57.80 -13.22 -47.47
CA GLY A 284 58.74 -13.02 -48.58
C GLY A 284 58.95 -11.55 -48.96
N ILE A 285 58.55 -10.62 -48.10
CA ILE A 285 58.70 -9.18 -48.32
C ILE A 285 60.03 -8.72 -47.70
N MET A 286 60.72 -7.79 -48.36
CA MET A 286 61.99 -7.25 -47.86
C MET A 286 61.77 -6.51 -46.52
N ASP A 287 62.59 -6.82 -45.53
CA ASP A 287 62.55 -6.23 -44.18
C ASP A 287 63.06 -4.78 -44.18
N THR A 288 62.23 -3.85 -44.60
CA THR A 288 62.42 -2.41 -44.42
C THR A 288 61.39 -1.87 -43.42
N LYS A 289 61.71 -0.76 -42.74
CA LYS A 289 60.76 -0.10 -41.82
C LYS A 289 59.42 0.21 -42.51
N GLU A 290 59.49 0.72 -43.75
CA GLU A 290 58.33 1.05 -44.57
C GLU A 290 57.49 -0.19 -44.92
N ASN A 291 58.12 -1.28 -45.36
CA ASN A 291 57.39 -2.50 -45.69
C ASN A 291 56.73 -3.12 -44.45
N CYS A 292 57.40 -3.08 -43.29
CA CYS A 292 56.83 -3.55 -42.04
C CYS A 292 55.60 -2.72 -41.64
N TRP A 293 55.68 -1.39 -41.75
CA TRP A 293 54.55 -0.51 -41.45
C TRP A 293 53.39 -0.74 -42.41
N ASN A 294 53.64 -0.78 -43.72
CA ASN A 294 52.61 -1.06 -44.73
C ASN A 294 51.96 -2.44 -44.52
N PHE A 295 52.74 -3.45 -44.12
CA PHE A 295 52.22 -4.77 -43.79
C PHE A 295 51.30 -4.72 -42.56
N PHE A 296 51.70 -4.02 -41.50
CA PHE A 296 50.86 -3.80 -40.31
C PHE A 296 49.57 -3.07 -40.65
N ILE A 297 49.62 -1.96 -41.40
CA ILE A 297 48.44 -1.24 -41.86
C ILE A 297 47.54 -2.13 -42.72
N GLY A 298 48.12 -3.00 -43.56
CA GLY A 298 47.39 -4.03 -44.30
C GLY A 298 46.63 -4.99 -43.37
N LYS A 299 47.26 -5.50 -42.31
CA LYS A 299 46.59 -6.33 -41.29
C LYS A 299 45.45 -5.58 -40.61
N VAL A 300 45.69 -4.34 -40.18
CA VAL A 300 44.67 -3.48 -39.57
C VAL A 300 43.49 -3.31 -40.52
N ARG A 301 43.71 -2.93 -41.78
CA ARG A 301 42.63 -2.76 -42.77
C ARG A 301 41.88 -4.04 -43.10
N ASN A 302 42.47 -5.21 -42.89
CA ASN A 302 41.79 -6.49 -43.12
C ASN A 302 40.90 -6.91 -41.95
N ASN A 303 41.32 -6.59 -40.73
CA ASN A 303 40.64 -7.03 -39.50
C ASN A 303 39.77 -5.94 -38.85
N LEU A 304 40.03 -4.66 -39.09
CA LEU A 304 39.27 -3.54 -38.57
C LEU A 304 38.32 -2.97 -39.64
N ARG A 305 37.04 -2.86 -39.30
CA ARG A 305 36.02 -2.24 -40.16
C ARG A 305 35.32 -1.11 -39.43
N VAL A 306 34.95 -0.07 -40.16
CA VAL A 306 34.16 1.04 -39.60
C VAL A 306 32.73 0.93 -40.12
N VAL A 307 31.78 0.93 -39.19
CA VAL A 307 30.34 0.99 -39.48
C VAL A 307 29.79 2.28 -38.88
N MET A 308 29.41 3.21 -39.75
CA MET A 308 28.87 4.50 -39.36
C MET A 308 27.35 4.51 -39.46
N GLY A 309 26.65 4.91 -38.40
CA GLY A 309 25.20 5.07 -38.39
C GLY A 309 24.80 6.54 -38.33
N PHE A 310 24.49 7.14 -39.47
CA PHE A 310 24.16 8.58 -39.58
C PHE A 310 22.69 8.83 -39.94
N SER A 311 22.14 9.93 -39.43
CA SER A 311 20.83 10.42 -39.82
C SER A 311 20.89 11.25 -41.11
N PRO A 312 19.96 11.06 -42.06
CA PRO A 312 19.81 11.92 -43.22
C PRO A 312 19.02 13.20 -42.90
N VAL A 313 18.50 13.35 -41.67
CA VAL A 313 17.71 14.52 -41.26
C VAL A 313 18.63 15.71 -41.01
N GLY A 314 18.30 16.85 -41.60
CA GLY A 314 19.08 18.08 -41.53
C GLY A 314 20.27 18.10 -42.49
N ASP A 315 21.12 19.13 -42.38
CA ASP A 315 22.21 19.36 -43.34
C ASP A 315 23.56 18.76 -42.89
N ALA A 316 23.67 18.28 -41.65
CA ALA A 316 24.93 17.86 -41.04
C ALA A 316 25.64 16.76 -41.84
N LEU A 317 24.90 15.72 -42.27
CA LEU A 317 25.45 14.63 -43.09
C LEU A 317 26.08 15.15 -44.39
N ARG A 318 25.36 16.03 -45.11
CA ARG A 318 25.83 16.63 -46.36
C ARG A 318 27.05 17.51 -46.14
N VAL A 319 27.05 18.34 -45.10
CA VAL A 319 28.17 19.24 -44.78
C VAL A 319 29.41 18.42 -44.43
N ARG A 320 29.26 17.38 -43.61
CA ARG A 320 30.35 16.47 -43.22
C ARG A 320 30.89 15.70 -44.42
N ALA A 321 30.03 15.17 -45.28
CA ALA A 321 30.44 14.47 -46.51
C ALA A 321 31.26 15.35 -47.47
N ARG A 322 30.99 16.66 -47.52
CA ARG A 322 31.78 17.62 -48.31
C ARG A 322 33.13 17.93 -47.67
N LYS A 323 33.19 18.06 -46.34
CA LYS A 323 34.42 18.32 -45.59
C LYS A 323 35.34 17.09 -45.56
N PHE A 324 34.76 15.90 -45.49
CA PHE A 324 35.45 14.62 -45.33
C PHE A 324 34.98 13.63 -46.41
N PRO A 325 35.52 13.72 -47.65
CA PRO A 325 35.05 12.92 -48.79
C PRO A 325 35.22 11.40 -48.60
N ALA A 326 36.15 10.95 -47.75
CA ALA A 326 36.36 9.52 -47.49
C ALA A 326 35.14 8.86 -46.84
N LEU A 327 34.32 9.63 -46.11
CA LEU A 327 33.09 9.14 -45.47
C LEU A 327 32.08 8.59 -46.47
N VAL A 328 32.11 9.05 -47.73
CA VAL A 328 31.17 8.62 -48.79
C VAL A 328 31.88 7.77 -49.83
N THR A 329 33.12 8.11 -50.17
CA THR A 329 33.84 7.46 -51.28
C THR A 329 34.48 6.12 -50.89
N CYS A 330 34.89 5.96 -49.63
CA CYS A 330 35.57 4.76 -49.13
C CYS A 330 34.66 3.84 -48.30
N THR A 331 33.35 4.08 -48.33
CA THR A 331 32.35 3.27 -47.65
C THR A 331 31.26 2.82 -48.61
N THR A 332 30.71 1.65 -48.39
CA THR A 332 29.46 1.25 -49.05
C THR A 332 28.29 1.84 -48.27
N ILE A 333 27.39 2.54 -48.98
CA ILE A 333 26.23 3.17 -48.37
C ILE A 333 25.05 2.21 -48.39
N ASP A 334 24.42 2.01 -47.23
CA ASP A 334 23.16 1.27 -47.11
C ASP A 334 22.09 2.20 -46.52
N TRP A 335 21.07 2.49 -47.33
CA TRP A 335 19.97 3.36 -46.94
C TRP A 335 18.85 2.56 -46.26
N PHE A 336 18.55 2.94 -45.02
CA PHE A 336 17.44 2.44 -44.23
C PHE A 336 16.22 3.32 -44.50
N HIS A 337 15.40 2.89 -45.43
CA HIS A 337 14.13 3.54 -45.79
C HIS A 337 13.12 3.45 -44.64
N ALA A 338 12.03 4.21 -44.78
CA ALA A 338 10.91 4.11 -43.86
C ALA A 338 10.34 2.69 -43.90
N TRP A 339 9.95 2.15 -42.75
CA TRP A 339 9.38 0.80 -42.68
C TRP A 339 8.08 0.72 -43.50
N PRO A 340 7.93 -0.28 -44.37
CA PRO A 340 6.69 -0.48 -45.10
C PRO A 340 5.56 -0.85 -44.14
N HIS A 341 4.32 -0.72 -44.61
CA HIS A 341 3.13 -0.99 -43.80
C HIS A 341 3.13 -2.40 -43.21
N GLU A 342 3.46 -3.41 -44.01
CA GLU A 342 3.63 -4.81 -43.60
C GLU A 342 4.63 -4.96 -42.43
N ALA A 343 5.75 -4.22 -42.47
CA ALA A 343 6.74 -4.24 -41.40
C ALA A 343 6.21 -3.60 -40.11
N LEU A 344 5.49 -2.47 -40.21
CA LEU A 344 4.85 -1.84 -39.06
C LEU A 344 3.83 -2.78 -38.39
N VAL A 345 3.02 -3.48 -39.18
CA VAL A 345 2.06 -4.47 -38.68
C VAL A 345 2.78 -5.64 -38.00
N SER A 346 3.81 -6.20 -38.62
CA SER A 346 4.59 -7.31 -38.07
C SER A 346 5.26 -6.94 -36.73
N VAL A 347 5.85 -5.74 -36.66
CA VAL A 347 6.44 -5.18 -35.44
C VAL A 347 5.36 -5.02 -34.37
N ALA A 348 4.24 -4.37 -34.68
CA ALA A 348 3.15 -4.19 -33.72
C ALA A 348 2.62 -5.53 -33.19
N LYS A 349 2.35 -6.51 -34.06
CA LYS A 349 1.91 -7.86 -33.65
C LYS A 349 2.89 -8.50 -32.67
N ARG A 350 4.20 -8.43 -32.95
CA ARG A 350 5.22 -9.01 -32.08
C ARG A 350 5.26 -8.32 -30.71
N PHE A 351 5.24 -6.99 -30.67
CA PHE A 351 5.31 -6.24 -29.40
C PHE A 351 4.01 -6.25 -28.59
N LEU A 352 2.87 -6.55 -29.22
CA LEU A 352 1.57 -6.70 -28.56
C LEU A 352 1.24 -8.15 -28.17
N SER A 353 2.03 -9.14 -28.63
CA SER A 353 1.75 -10.57 -28.41
C SER A 353 1.75 -11.02 -26.94
N ASP A 354 2.36 -10.24 -26.05
CA ASP A 354 2.37 -10.46 -24.60
C ASP A 354 1.16 -9.84 -23.88
N LEU A 355 0.31 -9.09 -24.59
CA LEU A 355 -0.94 -8.56 -24.06
C LEU A 355 -2.11 -9.46 -24.43
N ASP A 356 -2.95 -9.77 -23.43
CA ASP A 356 -4.27 -10.32 -23.70
C ASP A 356 -5.18 -9.23 -24.30
N LEU A 357 -5.50 -9.34 -25.59
CA LEU A 357 -6.38 -8.40 -26.30
C LEU A 357 -7.75 -9.00 -26.63
N GLY A 358 -8.10 -10.16 -26.07
CA GLY A 358 -9.38 -10.82 -26.37
C GLY A 358 -9.36 -11.69 -27.64
N GLY A 359 -8.18 -12.05 -28.13
CA GLY A 359 -8.00 -12.98 -29.26
C GLY A 359 -7.03 -12.48 -30.35
N GLU A 360 -6.71 -13.37 -31.29
CA GLU A 360 -5.79 -13.08 -32.39
C GLU A 360 -6.35 -12.06 -33.40
N GLU A 361 -7.66 -12.08 -33.64
CA GLU A 361 -8.33 -11.14 -34.54
C GLU A 361 -8.25 -9.70 -34.03
N THR A 362 -8.48 -9.49 -32.74
CA THR A 362 -8.37 -8.17 -32.12
C THR A 362 -6.92 -7.69 -32.10
N LEU A 363 -5.96 -8.57 -31.81
CA LEU A 363 -4.54 -8.25 -31.88
C LEU A 363 -4.12 -7.82 -33.29
N GLU A 364 -4.58 -8.52 -34.33
CA GLU A 364 -4.34 -8.13 -35.71
C GLU A 364 -4.97 -6.78 -36.07
N SER A 365 -6.22 -6.55 -35.66
CA SER A 365 -6.91 -5.28 -35.90
C SER A 365 -6.20 -4.10 -35.24
N VAL A 366 -5.78 -4.24 -33.97
CA VAL A 366 -5.03 -3.21 -33.23
C VAL A 366 -3.68 -2.95 -33.89
N ALA A 367 -2.96 -4.01 -34.30
CA ALA A 367 -1.67 -3.87 -34.98
C ALA A 367 -1.80 -3.11 -36.32
N ARG A 368 -2.82 -3.43 -37.12
CA ARG A 368 -3.13 -2.72 -38.38
C ARG A 368 -3.48 -1.26 -38.12
N TYR A 369 -4.32 -0.98 -37.12
CA TYR A 369 -4.68 0.38 -36.73
C TYR A 369 -3.46 1.21 -36.32
N MET A 370 -2.56 0.65 -35.50
CA MET A 370 -1.33 1.34 -35.11
C MET A 370 -0.46 1.69 -36.33
N ALA A 371 -0.31 0.77 -37.28
CA ALA A 371 0.43 1.01 -38.52
C ALA A 371 -0.21 2.11 -39.39
N ASP A 372 -1.54 2.07 -39.54
CA ASP A 372 -2.30 3.08 -40.29
C ASP A 372 -2.24 4.45 -39.62
N ALA A 373 -2.34 4.50 -38.30
CA ALA A 373 -2.18 5.72 -37.51
C ALA A 373 -0.79 6.32 -37.72
N HIS A 374 0.27 5.51 -37.66
CA HIS A 374 1.63 5.96 -37.92
C HIS A 374 1.79 6.54 -39.34
N ARG A 375 1.26 5.87 -40.37
CA ARG A 375 1.26 6.39 -41.75
C ARG A 375 0.51 7.71 -41.86
N THR A 376 -0.66 7.81 -41.24
CA THR A 376 -1.50 9.02 -41.26
C THR A 376 -0.76 10.20 -40.63
N VAL A 377 -0.05 9.98 -39.52
CA VAL A 377 0.76 11.04 -38.90
C VAL A 377 1.88 11.51 -39.83
N ASN A 378 2.47 10.63 -40.65
CA ASN A 378 3.46 11.03 -41.67
C ASN A 378 2.85 11.99 -42.70
N GLU A 379 1.67 11.66 -43.22
CA GLU A 379 0.95 12.48 -44.19
C GLU A 379 0.52 13.84 -43.60
N VAL A 380 0.01 13.83 -42.37
CA VAL A 380 -0.36 15.06 -41.65
C VAL A 380 0.87 15.91 -41.35
N SER A 381 2.01 15.30 -41.00
CA SER A 381 3.26 16.02 -40.74
C SER A 381 3.80 16.71 -42.00
N GLN A 382 3.63 16.11 -43.19
CA GLN A 382 3.95 16.77 -44.46
C GLN A 382 3.05 17.98 -44.71
N ARG A 383 1.74 17.86 -44.48
CA ARG A 383 0.80 19.00 -44.60
C ARG A 383 1.12 20.10 -43.61
N TYR A 384 1.43 19.74 -42.36
CA TYR A 384 1.84 20.66 -41.30
C TYR A 384 3.10 21.44 -41.68
N ALA A 385 4.09 20.77 -42.28
CA ALA A 385 5.31 21.44 -42.75
C ALA A 385 5.04 22.46 -43.86
N VAL A 386 4.08 22.21 -44.75
CA VAL A 386 3.70 23.15 -45.82
C VAL A 386 2.94 24.37 -45.26
N VAL A 387 2.00 24.13 -44.34
CA VAL A 387 1.13 25.19 -43.79
C VAL A 387 1.86 26.04 -42.76
N GLU A 388 2.47 25.41 -41.76
CA GLU A 388 3.05 26.08 -40.58
C GLU A 388 4.56 26.33 -40.71
N ARG A 389 5.19 25.82 -41.78
CA ARG A 389 6.66 25.88 -42.00
C ARG A 389 7.46 25.31 -40.82
N ARG A 390 6.88 24.39 -40.08
CA ARG A 390 7.50 23.67 -38.96
C ARG A 390 7.58 22.19 -39.29
N HIS A 391 8.77 21.63 -39.08
CA HIS A 391 8.99 20.20 -39.31
C HIS A 391 8.64 19.38 -38.07
N ASN A 392 7.82 18.35 -38.27
CA ASN A 392 7.66 17.25 -37.33
C ASN A 392 8.18 15.97 -37.99
N TYR A 393 9.03 15.23 -37.28
CA TYR A 393 9.60 13.99 -37.79
C TYR A 393 9.05 12.81 -37.02
N THR A 394 8.35 11.94 -37.73
CA THR A 394 7.97 10.62 -37.26
C THR A 394 9.10 9.64 -37.52
N THR A 395 9.35 8.78 -36.55
CA THR A 395 10.42 7.78 -36.64
C THR A 395 9.93 6.42 -36.16
N PRO A 396 10.55 5.31 -36.60
CA PRO A 396 10.29 4.01 -36.01
C PRO A 396 10.43 3.99 -34.48
N LYS A 397 11.31 4.83 -33.90
CA LYS A 397 11.40 4.99 -32.45
C LYS A 397 10.09 5.52 -31.84
N SER A 398 9.51 6.58 -32.41
CA SER A 398 8.20 7.09 -31.97
C SER A 398 7.07 6.06 -32.12
N PHE A 399 7.15 5.15 -33.10
CA PHE A 399 6.20 4.05 -33.25
C PHE A 399 6.34 3.02 -32.12
N LEU A 400 7.57 2.65 -31.76
CA LEU A 400 7.83 1.76 -30.62
C LEU A 400 7.42 2.42 -29.28
N GLU A 401 7.59 3.73 -29.14
CA GLU A 401 7.11 4.50 -27.99
C GLU A 401 5.58 4.51 -27.93
N LEU A 402 4.88 4.65 -29.06
CA LEU A 402 3.41 4.53 -29.12
C LEU A 402 2.94 3.17 -28.61
N ILE A 403 3.57 2.08 -29.07
CA ILE A 403 3.24 0.72 -28.61
C ILE A 403 3.51 0.60 -27.10
N SER A 404 4.67 1.08 -26.64
CA SER A 404 5.04 1.04 -25.22
C SER A 404 4.05 1.83 -24.34
N LEU A 405 3.64 3.01 -24.80
CA LEU A 405 2.64 3.85 -24.13
C LEU A 405 1.29 3.16 -24.08
N TYR A 406 0.84 2.55 -25.19
CA TYR A 406 -0.40 1.79 -25.24
C TYR A 406 -0.39 0.63 -24.24
N LYS A 407 0.69 -0.15 -24.18
CA LYS A 407 0.84 -1.27 -23.22
C LYS A 407 0.74 -0.79 -21.78
N LYS A 408 1.45 0.30 -21.45
CA LYS A 408 1.42 0.88 -20.11
C LYS A 408 0.01 1.37 -19.75
N LEU A 409 -0.61 2.16 -20.63
CA LEU A 409 -1.93 2.73 -20.38
C LEU A 409 -3.00 1.65 -20.24
N LEU A 410 -2.97 0.62 -21.09
CA LEU A 410 -3.91 -0.50 -21.02
C LEU A 410 -3.77 -1.24 -19.69
N LYS A 411 -2.54 -1.52 -19.24
CA LYS A 411 -2.28 -2.15 -17.94
C LYS A 411 -2.81 -1.31 -16.78
N ASP A 412 -2.50 -0.01 -16.77
CA ASP A 412 -2.91 0.90 -15.70
C ASP A 412 -4.44 1.05 -15.64
N LYS A 413 -5.10 1.17 -16.80
CA LYS A 413 -6.56 1.26 -16.89
C LYS A 413 -7.26 -0.05 -16.51
N ARG A 414 -6.74 -1.20 -16.94
CA ARG A 414 -7.26 -2.51 -16.52
C ARG A 414 -7.13 -2.72 -15.03
N ALA A 415 -6.00 -2.34 -14.42
CA ALA A 415 -5.84 -2.42 -12.97
C ALA A 415 -6.83 -1.50 -12.24
N THR A 416 -7.02 -0.27 -12.73
CA THR A 416 -7.97 0.68 -12.13
C THR A 416 -9.42 0.18 -12.21
N ILE A 417 -9.84 -0.26 -13.40
CA ILE A 417 -11.21 -0.76 -13.63
C ILE A 417 -11.42 -2.10 -12.90
N GLY A 418 -10.42 -2.99 -12.93
CA GLY A 418 -10.45 -4.26 -12.19
C GLY A 418 -10.65 -4.04 -10.69
N GLY A 419 -9.94 -3.08 -10.09
CA GLY A 419 -10.16 -2.72 -8.69
C GLY A 419 -11.53 -2.09 -8.41
N GLN A 420 -12.10 -1.36 -9.36
CA GLN A 420 -13.48 -0.85 -9.25
C GLN A 420 -14.51 -1.99 -9.32
N ILE A 421 -14.31 -2.95 -10.23
CA ILE A 421 -15.15 -4.15 -10.35
C ILE A 421 -15.07 -4.96 -9.06
N GLU A 422 -13.87 -5.28 -8.58
CA GLU A 422 -13.68 -6.05 -7.35
C GLU A 422 -14.32 -5.36 -6.14
N ARG A 423 -14.21 -4.03 -6.04
CA ARG A 423 -14.90 -3.26 -4.99
C ARG A 423 -16.42 -3.38 -5.09
N LEU A 424 -16.98 -3.34 -6.30
CA LEU A 424 -18.42 -3.49 -6.52
C LEU A 424 -18.88 -4.92 -6.24
N GLU A 425 -18.10 -5.93 -6.63
CA GLU A 425 -18.36 -7.34 -6.32
C GLU A 425 -18.37 -7.57 -4.80
N GLN A 426 -17.36 -7.08 -4.08
CA GLN A 426 -17.32 -7.14 -2.62
C GLN A 426 -18.48 -6.38 -1.98
N GLY A 427 -18.88 -5.24 -2.58
CA GLY A 427 -20.06 -4.49 -2.18
C GLY A 427 -21.34 -5.30 -2.35
N ASN A 428 -21.50 -5.96 -3.50
CA ASN A 428 -22.66 -6.79 -3.81
C ASN A 428 -22.76 -7.99 -2.87
N VAL A 429 -21.63 -8.67 -2.58
CA VAL A 429 -21.58 -9.75 -1.58
C VAL A 429 -22.05 -9.26 -0.21
N LYS A 430 -21.63 -8.07 0.23
CA LYS A 430 -22.10 -7.49 1.50
C LYS A 430 -23.59 -7.14 1.49
N LEU A 431 -24.12 -6.68 0.36
CA LEU A 431 -25.55 -6.41 0.21
C LEU A 431 -26.35 -7.71 0.28
N GLU A 432 -25.93 -8.76 -0.42
CA GLU A 432 -26.56 -10.08 -0.37
C GLU A 432 -26.54 -10.68 1.04
N THR A 433 -25.41 -10.58 1.76
CA THR A 433 -25.35 -11.05 3.17
C THR A 433 -26.26 -10.24 4.07
N THR A 434 -26.29 -8.91 3.92
CA THR A 434 -27.15 -8.04 4.73
C THR A 434 -28.62 -8.28 4.44
N GLU A 435 -28.98 -8.51 3.18
CA GLU A 435 -30.35 -8.87 2.78
C GLU A 435 -30.77 -10.18 3.46
N SER A 436 -29.91 -11.21 3.46
CA SER A 436 -30.15 -12.46 4.18
C SER A 436 -30.30 -12.24 5.69
N ASP A 437 -29.46 -11.42 6.31
CA ASP A 437 -29.51 -11.14 7.75
C ASP A 437 -30.78 -10.38 8.13
N VAL A 438 -31.18 -9.39 7.32
CA VAL A 438 -32.43 -8.63 7.52
C VAL A 438 -33.65 -9.55 7.37
N ALA A 439 -33.65 -10.47 6.42
CA ALA A 439 -34.72 -11.45 6.28
C ALA A 439 -34.86 -12.32 7.54
N LEU A 440 -33.74 -12.78 8.12
CA LEU A 440 -33.73 -13.53 9.39
C LEU A 440 -34.23 -12.69 10.57
N LEU A 441 -33.77 -11.44 10.68
CA LEU A 441 -34.20 -10.53 11.74
C LEU A 441 -35.69 -10.16 11.64
N GLN A 442 -36.23 -10.00 10.43
CA GLN A 442 -37.67 -9.77 10.24
C GLN A 442 -38.50 -10.98 10.69
N GLU A 443 -38.02 -12.20 10.46
CA GLU A 443 -38.67 -13.40 10.96
C GLU A 443 -38.66 -13.45 12.50
N GLU A 444 -37.52 -13.14 13.12
CA GLU A 444 -37.38 -13.10 14.58
C GLU A 444 -38.21 -11.97 15.21
N LEU A 445 -38.25 -10.80 14.58
CA LEU A 445 -39.05 -9.66 15.05
C LEU A 445 -40.54 -10.01 15.04
N LYS A 446 -41.05 -10.71 14.01
CA LYS A 446 -42.44 -11.19 13.98
C LYS A 446 -42.73 -12.15 15.15
N LYS A 447 -41.79 -13.03 15.49
CA LYS A 447 -41.91 -13.93 16.66
C LYS A 447 -41.94 -13.12 17.96
N GLN A 448 -41.03 -12.17 18.13
CA GLN A 448 -40.96 -11.35 19.35
C GLN A 448 -42.15 -10.39 19.50
N GLN A 449 -42.63 -9.77 18.42
CA GLN A 449 -43.83 -8.93 18.47
C GLN A 449 -45.03 -9.70 18.99
N ARG A 450 -45.23 -10.95 18.55
CA ARG A 450 -46.30 -11.81 19.06
C ARG A 450 -46.16 -12.06 20.58
N ILE A 451 -44.94 -12.35 21.04
CA ILE A 451 -44.65 -12.55 22.47
C ILE A 451 -44.92 -11.27 23.28
N VAL A 452 -44.52 -10.11 22.75
CA VAL A 452 -44.74 -8.82 23.41
C VAL A 452 -46.23 -8.49 23.48
N GLU A 453 -47.00 -8.74 22.42
CA GLU A 453 -48.46 -8.54 22.42
C GLU A 453 -49.15 -9.43 23.47
N GLU A 454 -48.74 -10.70 23.56
CA GLU A 454 -49.22 -11.64 24.58
C GLU A 454 -48.89 -11.15 26.01
N ARG A 455 -47.64 -10.70 26.23
CA ARG A 455 -47.22 -10.15 27.53
C ARG A 455 -47.88 -8.82 27.86
N LYS A 456 -48.12 -7.96 26.87
CA LYS A 456 -48.80 -6.68 27.05
C LYS A 456 -50.23 -6.90 27.49
N LYS A 457 -50.96 -7.84 26.86
CA LYS A 457 -52.29 -8.24 27.33
C LYS A 457 -52.28 -8.69 28.79
N ALA A 458 -51.33 -9.56 29.16
CA ALA A 458 -51.19 -10.00 30.55
C ALA A 458 -50.87 -8.85 31.52
N ALA A 459 -50.03 -7.88 31.10
CA ALA A 459 -49.70 -6.71 31.90
C ALA A 459 -50.87 -5.72 32.03
N ASP A 460 -51.64 -5.51 30.97
CA ASP A 460 -52.84 -4.66 30.97
C ASP A 460 -53.92 -5.26 31.88
N GLU A 461 -54.09 -6.60 31.88
CA GLU A 461 -54.96 -7.32 32.82
C GLU A 461 -54.51 -7.10 34.29
N LEU A 462 -53.22 -7.25 34.59
CA LEU A 462 -52.66 -6.98 35.91
C LEU A 462 -52.84 -5.51 36.34
N LEU A 463 -52.75 -4.56 35.41
CA LEU A 463 -52.94 -3.13 35.68
C LEU A 463 -54.37 -2.81 36.14
N VAL A 464 -55.36 -3.51 35.58
CA VAL A 464 -56.76 -3.39 36.03
C VAL A 464 -56.93 -3.91 37.45
N GLU A 465 -56.29 -5.02 37.81
CA GLU A 465 -56.29 -5.54 39.18
C GLU A 465 -55.61 -4.56 40.16
N VAL A 466 -54.42 -4.05 39.82
CA VAL A 466 -53.70 -3.09 40.65
C VAL A 466 -54.47 -1.78 40.83
N GLY A 467 -55.15 -1.28 39.78
CA GLY A 467 -56.00 -0.09 39.87
C GLY A 467 -57.19 -0.29 40.80
N ARG A 468 -57.77 -1.50 40.81
CA ARG A 468 -58.83 -1.88 41.75
C ARG A 468 -58.31 -1.92 43.18
N ASP A 469 -57.12 -2.49 43.39
CA ASP A 469 -56.48 -2.54 44.71
C ASP A 469 -56.10 -1.14 45.22
N GLN A 470 -55.65 -0.23 44.36
CA GLN A 470 -55.35 1.17 44.71
C GLN A 470 -56.58 1.93 45.20
N ALA A 471 -57.73 1.77 44.53
CA ALA A 471 -58.98 2.39 44.95
C ALA A 471 -59.42 1.92 46.35
N ILE A 472 -59.25 0.62 46.65
CA ILE A 472 -59.52 0.06 47.98
C ILE A 472 -58.57 0.65 49.03
N VAL A 473 -57.29 0.85 48.69
CA VAL A 473 -56.30 1.45 49.59
C VAL A 473 -56.62 2.92 49.88
N GLU A 474 -57.03 3.70 48.89
CA GLU A 474 -57.42 5.11 49.08
C GLU A 474 -58.67 5.28 49.93
N GLU A 475 -59.68 4.42 49.74
CA GLU A 475 -60.87 4.39 50.59
C GLU A 475 -60.51 4.10 52.06
N ARG A 476 -59.66 3.09 52.31
CA ARG A 476 -59.15 2.78 53.66
C ARG A 476 -58.32 3.92 54.26
N ARG A 477 -57.53 4.63 53.45
CA ARG A 477 -56.72 5.77 53.89
C ARG A 477 -57.57 6.98 54.28
N ALA A 478 -58.69 7.21 53.58
CA ALA A 478 -59.64 8.25 53.92
C ALA A 478 -60.32 7.98 55.28
N VAL A 479 -60.72 6.73 55.55
CA VAL A 479 -61.27 6.31 56.85
C VAL A 479 -60.25 6.51 57.97
N ALA A 480 -58.98 6.10 57.77
CA ALA A 480 -57.92 6.28 58.76
C ALA A 480 -57.63 7.75 59.09
N ASN A 481 -57.72 8.67 58.11
CA ASN A 481 -57.52 10.10 58.35
C ASN A 481 -58.65 10.74 59.18
N VAL A 482 -59.90 10.30 58.99
CA VAL A 482 -61.04 10.76 59.81
C VAL A 482 -60.87 10.27 61.26
N GLU A 483 -60.32 9.08 61.45
CA GLU A 483 -60.07 8.52 62.78
C GLU A 483 -58.88 9.21 63.48
N ALA A 484 -57.81 9.52 62.73
CA ALA A 484 -56.66 10.27 63.23
C ALA A 484 -57.03 11.69 63.72
N GLN A 485 -57.95 12.38 63.03
CA GLN A 485 -58.43 13.69 63.47
C GLN A 485 -59.24 13.64 64.77
N LYS A 486 -59.98 12.54 65.02
CA LYS A 486 -60.71 12.35 66.28
C LYS A 486 -59.75 12.07 67.44
N CYS A 487 -58.68 11.29 67.24
CA CYS A 487 -57.67 11.03 68.25
C CYS A 487 -56.88 12.30 68.67
N ALA A 488 -56.57 13.19 67.72
CA ALA A 488 -55.84 14.43 68.02
C ALA A 488 -56.59 15.41 68.94
N VAL A 489 -57.93 15.40 68.92
CA VAL A 489 -58.76 16.21 69.84
C VAL A 489 -58.73 15.62 71.26
N ILE A 490 -58.80 14.29 71.37
CA ILE A 490 -58.76 13.57 72.66
C ILE A 490 -57.38 13.70 73.33
N GLU A 491 -56.29 13.67 72.55
CA GLU A 491 -54.92 13.80 73.07
C GLU A 491 -54.68 15.17 73.73
N LYS A 492 -55.29 16.23 73.19
CA LYS A 492 -55.15 17.60 73.73
C LYS A 492 -55.85 17.78 75.08
N ASP A 493 -57.00 17.13 75.28
CA ASP A 493 -57.75 17.16 76.54
C ASP A 493 -57.07 16.31 77.63
N VAL A 494 -56.48 15.17 77.27
CA VAL A 494 -55.75 14.31 78.22
C VAL A 494 -54.43 14.94 78.69
N MET A 495 -53.74 15.70 77.83
CA MET A 495 -52.52 16.41 78.23
C MET A 495 -52.78 17.52 79.26
N ALA A 496 -53.91 18.23 79.16
CA ALA A 496 -54.27 19.27 80.13
C ALA A 496 -54.58 18.68 81.52
N GLN A 497 -55.29 17.54 81.58
CA GLN A 497 -55.61 16.86 82.84
C GLN A 497 -54.36 16.24 83.52
N ASN A 498 -53.37 15.80 82.74
CA ASN A 498 -52.16 15.20 83.30
C ASN A 498 -51.21 16.25 83.92
N ALA A 499 -51.23 17.49 83.43
CA ALA A 499 -50.42 18.58 83.98
C ALA A 499 -50.90 19.01 85.38
N GLU A 500 -52.22 19.09 85.61
CA GLU A 500 -52.80 19.41 86.92
C GLU A 500 -52.57 18.28 87.95
N ALA A 501 -52.58 17.01 87.52
CA ALA A 501 -52.31 15.87 88.41
C ALA A 501 -50.84 15.78 88.86
N GLN A 502 -49.89 16.20 88.01
CA GLN A 502 -48.46 16.13 88.32
C GLN A 502 -48.02 17.18 89.36
N GLU A 503 -48.72 18.32 89.43
CA GLU A 503 -48.43 19.39 90.40
C GLU A 503 -48.86 19.00 91.83
N ALA A 504 -49.99 18.31 91.98
CA ALA A 504 -50.44 17.76 93.26
C ALA A 504 -49.56 16.62 93.80
N LEU A 505 -48.91 15.85 92.91
CA LEU A 505 -48.05 14.72 93.28
C LEU A 505 -46.71 15.19 93.90
N ASN A 506 -46.18 16.32 93.43
CA ASN A 506 -44.93 16.90 93.93
C ASN A 506 -45.03 17.45 95.38
N GLU A 507 -46.24 17.83 95.83
CA GLU A 507 -46.45 18.28 97.23
C GLU A 507 -46.54 17.10 98.22
N ALA A 508 -46.95 15.92 97.77
CA ALA A 508 -47.22 14.76 98.63
C ALA A 508 -46.00 13.85 98.90
N GLU A 509 -45.04 13.77 97.95
CA GLU A 509 -43.83 12.94 98.05
C GLU A 509 -42.95 13.18 99.30
N PRO A 510 -42.61 14.43 99.71
CA PRO A 510 -41.72 14.63 100.85
C PRO A 510 -42.35 14.20 102.19
N ILE A 511 -43.67 14.22 102.31
CA ILE A 511 -44.40 13.89 103.54
C ILE A 511 -44.45 12.37 103.77
N VAL A 512 -44.53 11.60 102.69
CA VAL A 512 -44.39 10.14 102.73
C VAL A 512 -42.99 9.73 103.20
N GLN A 513 -41.96 10.35 102.65
CA GLN A 513 -40.58 10.00 102.96
C GLN A 513 -40.28 10.26 104.45
N ALA A 514 -40.78 11.37 104.99
CA ALA A 514 -40.68 11.69 106.41
C ALA A 514 -41.40 10.68 107.33
N ALA A 515 -42.50 10.07 106.89
CA ALA A 515 -43.21 9.02 107.65
C ALA A 515 -42.43 7.69 107.68
N LEU A 516 -41.78 7.32 106.57
CA LEU A 516 -40.95 6.12 106.49
C LEU A 516 -39.65 6.26 107.29
N ASP A 517 -39.03 7.43 107.25
CA ASP A 517 -37.81 7.71 108.02
C ASP A 517 -38.06 7.66 109.54
N ALA A 518 -39.24 8.12 110.01
CA ALA A 518 -39.64 8.00 111.41
C ALA A 518 -39.74 6.53 111.88
N LEU A 519 -40.23 5.63 111.03
CA LEU A 519 -40.29 4.19 111.32
C LEU A 519 -38.91 3.52 111.33
N ASN A 520 -37.99 3.97 110.47
CA ASN A 520 -36.62 3.42 110.39
C ASN A 520 -35.78 3.73 111.65
N THR A 521 -36.21 4.66 112.51
CA THR A 521 -35.58 4.89 113.83
C THR A 521 -35.98 3.85 114.89
N LEU A 522 -36.95 2.97 114.60
CA LEU A 522 -37.46 1.96 115.53
C LEU A 522 -36.76 0.62 115.32
N ASN A 523 -36.02 0.17 116.34
CA ASN A 523 -35.45 -1.19 116.37
C ASN A 523 -36.28 -2.11 117.27
N LYS A 524 -36.27 -3.42 116.97
CA LYS A 524 -37.01 -4.46 117.72
C LYS A 524 -36.75 -4.39 119.25
N SER A 525 -35.55 -4.00 119.66
CA SER A 525 -35.20 -3.78 121.07
C SER A 525 -36.05 -2.69 121.74
N ASN A 526 -36.25 -1.55 121.06
CA ASN A 526 -36.91 -0.37 121.62
C ASN A 526 -38.42 -0.62 121.79
N LEU A 527 -39.03 -1.40 120.88
CA LEU A 527 -40.44 -1.80 120.99
C LEU A 527 -40.67 -2.87 122.06
N VAL A 528 -39.71 -3.77 122.29
CA VAL A 528 -39.76 -4.73 123.42
C VAL A 528 -39.69 -3.98 124.75
N GLU A 529 -38.84 -2.94 124.84
CA GLU A 529 -38.77 -2.06 126.01
C GLU A 529 -40.10 -1.35 126.27
N LEU A 530 -40.70 -0.72 125.25
CA LEU A 530 -42.01 -0.06 125.37
C LEU A 530 -43.11 -1.02 125.88
N LYS A 531 -43.12 -2.28 125.40
CA LYS A 531 -44.07 -3.31 125.83
C LYS A 531 -43.91 -3.72 127.30
N SER A 532 -42.68 -3.67 127.82
CA SER A 532 -42.36 -4.08 129.19
C SER A 532 -42.94 -3.16 130.27
N PHE A 533 -43.38 -1.94 129.90
CA PHE A 533 -43.89 -0.96 130.86
C PHE A 533 -45.15 -1.46 131.59
N ALA A 534 -45.07 -1.58 132.92
CA ALA A 534 -46.17 -2.01 133.77
C ALA A 534 -47.28 -0.94 133.87
N LYS A 535 -46.88 0.33 134.01
CA LYS A 535 -47.75 1.52 133.99
C LYS A 535 -47.06 2.64 133.19
N PRO A 536 -47.35 2.81 131.89
CA PRO A 536 -46.74 3.85 131.07
C PRO A 536 -47.30 5.24 131.43
N ALA A 537 -46.57 6.29 131.05
CA ALA A 537 -47.04 7.66 131.15
C ALA A 537 -48.27 7.89 130.25
N PRO A 538 -49.22 8.76 130.64
CA PRO A 538 -50.46 8.98 129.89
C PRO A 538 -50.22 9.36 128.43
N GLU A 539 -49.16 10.11 128.12
CA GLU A 539 -48.84 10.52 126.75
C GLU A 539 -48.40 9.35 125.86
N ILE A 540 -47.80 8.30 126.43
CA ILE A 540 -47.48 7.07 125.68
C ILE A 540 -48.77 6.28 125.38
N ILE A 541 -49.76 6.36 126.28
CA ILE A 541 -51.07 5.74 126.06
C ILE A 541 -51.79 6.46 124.92
N ASP A 542 -51.72 7.79 124.85
CA ASP A 542 -52.33 8.58 123.76
C ASP A 542 -51.70 8.26 122.40
N VAL A 543 -50.37 8.13 122.33
CA VAL A 543 -49.65 7.71 121.11
C VAL A 543 -50.10 6.35 120.62
N MET A 544 -50.15 5.37 121.53
CA MET A 544 -50.61 4.04 121.16
C MET A 544 -52.10 4.01 120.82
N SER A 545 -52.91 4.85 121.45
CA SER A 545 -54.34 4.99 121.13
C SER A 545 -54.54 5.50 119.72
N ALA A 546 -53.79 6.53 119.31
CA ALA A 546 -53.81 7.05 117.94
C ALA A 546 -53.44 5.97 116.92
N VAL A 547 -52.40 5.18 117.21
CA VAL A 547 -51.93 4.11 116.31
C VAL A 547 -52.92 2.96 116.24
N ILE A 548 -53.53 2.57 117.37
CA ILE A 548 -54.58 1.54 117.39
C ILE A 548 -55.77 1.97 116.53
N ILE A 549 -56.17 3.24 116.62
CA ILE A 549 -57.27 3.78 115.81
C ILE A 549 -56.91 3.75 114.32
N LEU A 550 -55.67 4.11 113.96
CA LEU A 550 -55.21 4.09 112.57
C LEU A 550 -55.15 2.67 111.99
N ILE A 551 -54.61 1.68 112.71
CA ILE A 551 -54.49 0.30 112.23
C ILE A 551 -55.78 -0.53 112.33
N SER A 552 -56.85 0.04 112.89
CA SER A 552 -58.15 -0.63 113.02
C SER A 552 -58.85 -0.75 111.66
N PRO A 553 -59.72 -1.76 111.47
CA PRO A 553 -60.47 -1.92 110.23
C PRO A 553 -61.24 -0.64 109.84
N PRO A 554 -61.44 -0.38 108.53
CA PRO A 554 -62.16 0.79 108.04
C PRO A 554 -63.53 0.94 108.72
N GLY A 555 -63.82 2.14 109.25
CA GLY A 555 -65.11 2.50 109.83
C GLY A 555 -65.33 2.04 111.28
N VAL A 556 -64.39 1.30 111.88
CA VAL A 556 -64.49 0.78 113.25
C VAL A 556 -63.57 1.56 114.18
N VAL A 557 -64.11 2.52 114.92
CA VAL A 557 -63.40 3.24 115.99
C VAL A 557 -63.50 2.42 117.29
N PRO A 558 -62.41 1.82 117.81
CA PRO A 558 -62.46 0.97 118.99
C PRO A 558 -62.88 1.75 120.24
N LYS A 559 -63.88 1.25 120.98
CA LYS A 559 -64.36 1.87 122.23
C LYS A 559 -63.39 1.75 123.40
N ASP A 560 -62.46 0.79 123.36
CA ASP A 560 -61.42 0.59 124.37
C ASP A 560 -60.03 0.61 123.72
N VAL A 561 -59.31 1.71 123.91
CA VAL A 561 -57.94 1.95 123.40
C VAL A 561 -56.89 1.92 124.53
N GLY A 562 -57.25 1.40 125.70
CA GLY A 562 -56.37 1.38 126.87
C GLY A 562 -55.09 0.56 126.66
N TRP A 563 -54.09 0.79 127.53
CA TRP A 563 -52.75 0.17 127.45
C TRP A 563 -52.76 -1.36 127.36
N LYS A 564 -53.77 -2.03 127.92
CA LYS A 564 -53.92 -3.50 127.83
C LYS A 564 -54.11 -3.96 126.38
N VAL A 565 -54.86 -3.19 125.58
CA VAL A 565 -55.04 -3.44 124.13
C VAL A 565 -53.76 -3.11 123.37
N ALA A 566 -53.09 -2.00 123.71
CA ALA A 566 -51.79 -1.65 123.13
C ALA A 566 -50.72 -2.74 123.32
N LYS A 567 -50.64 -3.37 124.51
CA LYS A 567 -49.75 -4.51 124.74
C LYS A 567 -50.09 -5.73 123.89
N SER A 568 -51.38 -5.98 123.65
CA SER A 568 -51.83 -7.09 122.80
C SER A 568 -51.44 -6.85 121.35
N VAL A 569 -51.62 -5.62 120.86
CA VAL A 569 -51.25 -5.20 119.50
C VAL A 569 -49.73 -5.29 119.30
N MET A 570 -48.93 -4.94 120.30
CA MET A 570 -47.47 -5.14 120.32
C MET A 570 -47.05 -6.59 120.68
N GLY A 571 -47.99 -7.54 120.70
CA GLY A 571 -47.77 -8.95 121.02
C GLY A 571 -46.61 -9.55 120.24
N ALA A 572 -46.69 -9.47 118.91
CA ALA A 572 -45.64 -9.84 117.97
C ALA A 572 -44.94 -8.58 117.42
N VAL A 573 -43.90 -8.12 118.10
CA VAL A 573 -43.19 -6.84 117.82
C VAL A 573 -42.72 -6.72 116.37
N ALA A 574 -42.22 -7.81 115.76
CA ALA A 574 -41.76 -7.79 114.37
C ALA A 574 -42.91 -7.57 113.38
N GLN A 575 -44.04 -8.26 113.58
CA GLN A 575 -45.23 -8.10 112.73
C GLN A 575 -45.90 -6.74 112.93
N PHE A 576 -45.84 -6.18 114.13
CA PHE A 576 -46.35 -4.83 114.39
C PHE A 576 -45.55 -3.77 113.61
N LEU A 577 -44.22 -3.87 113.58
CA LEU A 577 -43.38 -2.94 112.83
C LEU A 577 -43.62 -3.08 111.31
N THR A 578 -43.72 -4.30 110.79
CA THR A 578 -44.10 -4.56 109.38
C THR A 578 -45.46 -3.96 109.06
N ARG A 579 -46.45 -4.09 109.96
CA ARG A 579 -47.80 -3.53 109.77
C ARG A 579 -47.82 -2.00 109.72
N LEU A 580 -46.88 -1.31 110.37
CA LEU A 580 -46.74 0.14 110.26
C LEU A 580 -46.03 0.56 108.96
N GLN A 581 -45.03 -0.22 108.51
CA GLN A 581 -44.31 0.02 107.25
C GLN A 581 -45.17 -0.22 106.02
N GLU A 582 -46.01 -1.26 106.04
CA GLU A 582 -46.91 -1.65 104.95
C GLU A 582 -48.32 -1.02 105.09
N TYR A 583 -48.48 -0.03 105.95
CA TYR A 583 -49.78 0.60 106.18
C TYR A 583 -50.24 1.40 104.96
N ASP A 584 -51.46 1.12 104.49
CA ASP A 584 -52.10 1.89 103.43
C ASP A 584 -52.48 3.30 103.93
N LYS A 585 -51.59 4.25 103.64
CA LYS A 585 -51.70 5.68 103.96
C LYS A 585 -52.70 6.42 103.05
N GLU A 586 -53.10 5.84 101.92
CA GLU A 586 -53.98 6.45 100.91
C GLU A 586 -55.45 6.19 101.26
N ASN A 587 -55.79 4.99 101.70
CA ASN A 587 -57.17 4.57 101.99
C ASN A 587 -57.49 4.48 103.49
N ILE A 588 -57.40 5.62 104.21
CA ILE A 588 -57.81 5.71 105.62
C ILE A 588 -59.30 6.07 105.71
N ASP A 589 -60.09 5.29 106.45
CA ASP A 589 -61.52 5.60 106.65
C ASP A 589 -61.71 6.95 107.38
N PRO A 590 -62.65 7.81 106.93
CA PRO A 590 -62.87 9.13 107.53
C PRO A 590 -63.19 9.10 109.03
N ALA A 591 -63.87 8.04 109.52
CA ALA A 591 -64.18 7.89 110.94
C ALA A 591 -62.91 7.61 111.77
N ASN A 592 -62.01 6.77 111.25
CA ASN A 592 -60.74 6.44 111.88
C ASN A 592 -59.78 7.65 111.85
N LEU A 593 -59.71 8.37 110.73
CA LEU A 593 -58.92 9.60 110.61
C LEU A 593 -59.38 10.67 111.61
N LYS A 594 -60.70 10.92 111.69
CA LYS A 594 -61.28 11.91 112.62
C LYS A 594 -61.06 11.53 114.08
N ALA A 595 -61.08 10.25 114.41
CA ALA A 595 -60.80 9.76 115.75
C ALA A 595 -59.31 9.85 116.11
N ALA A 596 -58.40 9.53 115.18
CA ALA A 596 -56.96 9.65 115.38
C ALA A 596 -56.51 11.12 115.51
N LYS A 597 -57.11 12.03 114.72
CA LYS A 597 -56.84 13.48 114.78
C LYS A 597 -56.99 14.09 116.17
N LYS A 598 -57.92 13.58 116.99
CA LYS A 598 -58.12 14.06 118.37
C LYS A 598 -56.86 13.92 119.23
N TYR A 599 -56.03 12.92 118.94
CA TYR A 599 -54.78 12.68 119.67
C TYR A 599 -53.62 13.44 119.02
N THR A 600 -53.50 13.41 117.68
CA THR A 600 -52.37 14.02 116.95
C THR A 600 -52.35 15.55 116.97
N THR A 601 -53.44 16.22 117.36
CA THR A 601 -53.51 17.68 117.54
C THR A 601 -53.22 18.16 118.97
N THR A 602 -52.99 17.24 119.92
CA THR A 602 -52.66 17.61 121.31
C THR A 602 -51.23 18.14 121.40
N GLU A 603 -51.00 19.22 122.15
CA GLU A 603 -49.70 19.93 122.22
C GLU A 603 -48.53 19.02 122.67
N ASN A 604 -48.82 18.00 123.48
CA ASN A 604 -47.84 17.02 123.97
C ASN A 604 -47.60 15.83 123.01
N PHE A 605 -48.29 15.76 121.86
CA PHE A 605 -48.16 14.71 120.83
C PHE A 605 -47.09 15.08 119.79
N ASN A 606 -45.84 15.15 120.24
CA ASN A 606 -44.68 15.49 119.41
C ASN A 606 -43.51 14.54 119.71
N GLY A 607 -42.86 14.02 118.66
CA GLY A 607 -41.69 13.13 118.76
C GLY A 607 -40.57 13.70 119.63
N ALA A 608 -40.30 15.02 119.54
CA ALA A 608 -39.27 15.67 120.35
C ALA A 608 -39.53 15.59 121.87
N PHE A 609 -40.80 15.73 122.29
CA PHE A 609 -41.18 15.64 123.71
C PHE A 609 -41.15 14.18 124.19
N LEU A 610 -41.69 13.27 123.39
CA LEU A 610 -41.78 11.85 123.74
C LEU A 610 -40.42 11.15 123.73
N LYS A 611 -39.42 11.66 123.00
CA LYS A 611 -38.05 11.11 122.96
C LYS A 611 -37.39 11.08 124.34
N SER A 612 -37.75 12.03 125.22
CA SER A 612 -37.28 12.05 126.63
C SER A 612 -37.88 10.94 127.50
N LYS A 613 -39.04 10.38 127.11
CA LYS A 613 -39.76 9.34 127.84
C LYS A 613 -39.55 7.95 127.25
N SER A 614 -39.55 7.84 125.93
CA SER A 614 -39.22 6.62 125.18
C SER A 614 -38.93 6.98 123.73
N SER A 615 -37.76 6.56 123.22
CA SER A 615 -37.39 6.71 121.81
C SER A 615 -38.38 5.98 120.88
N ALA A 616 -38.92 4.84 121.32
CA ALA A 616 -39.92 4.09 120.57
C ALA A 616 -41.25 4.84 120.45
N ALA A 617 -41.70 5.47 121.54
CA ALA A 617 -42.92 6.27 121.51
C ALA A 617 -42.77 7.50 120.60
N ALA A 618 -41.58 8.09 120.52
CA ALA A 618 -41.30 9.23 119.64
C ALA A 618 -41.43 8.86 118.14
N GLY A 619 -40.80 7.76 117.71
CA GLY A 619 -40.88 7.32 116.31
C GLY A 619 -42.30 6.93 115.89
N ILE A 620 -43.04 6.26 116.77
CA ILE A 620 -44.46 5.93 116.54
C ILE A 620 -45.33 7.20 116.46
N CYS A 621 -45.05 8.20 117.30
CA CYS A 621 -45.76 9.48 117.29
C CYS A 621 -45.57 10.26 115.98
N GLU A 622 -44.33 10.34 115.49
CA GLU A 622 -44.02 11.02 114.22
C GLU A 622 -44.65 10.30 113.03
N TRP A 623 -44.62 8.96 113.02
CA TRP A 623 -45.32 8.16 112.01
C TRP A 623 -46.83 8.47 111.98
N ALA A 624 -47.51 8.41 113.13
CA ALA A 624 -48.96 8.61 113.19
C ALA A 624 -49.36 10.03 112.75
N ARG A 625 -48.53 11.04 113.05
CA ARG A 625 -48.78 12.43 112.63
C ARG A 625 -48.58 12.62 111.13
N ASN A 626 -47.50 12.08 110.56
CA ASN A 626 -47.20 12.24 109.14
C ASN A 626 -48.19 11.49 108.25
N VAL A 627 -48.69 10.32 108.67
CA VAL A 627 -49.74 9.57 107.98
C VAL A 627 -51.06 10.36 107.91
N VAL A 628 -51.43 11.05 109.00
CA VAL A 628 -52.64 11.88 109.01
C VAL A 628 -52.51 13.10 108.09
N ILE A 629 -51.33 13.73 108.02
CA ILE A 629 -51.07 14.88 107.12
C ILE A 629 -51.09 14.43 105.65
N TYR A 630 -50.48 13.29 105.33
CA TYR A 630 -50.47 12.75 103.97
C TYR A 630 -51.89 12.50 103.43
N ASN A 631 -52.75 11.88 104.25
CA ASN A 631 -54.13 11.61 103.82
C ASN A 631 -54.95 12.89 103.59
N GLU A 632 -54.64 14.00 104.28
CA GLU A 632 -55.27 15.30 104.00
C GLU A 632 -54.87 15.90 102.65
N ILE A 633 -53.68 15.58 102.14
CA ILE A 633 -53.22 16.02 100.81
C ILE A 633 -53.80 15.11 99.74
N TYR A 634 -53.85 13.80 99.97
CA TYR A 634 -54.40 12.84 99.00
C TYR A 634 -55.91 13.00 98.73
N GLN A 635 -56.68 13.54 99.68
CA GLN A 635 -58.12 13.81 99.48
C GLN A 635 -58.42 15.17 98.81
N LYS A 636 -57.41 16.04 98.63
CA LYS A 636 -57.54 17.27 97.85
C LYS A 636 -57.30 16.99 96.38
#